data_AF-A0A7K2DY77-F1
#
_entry.id   AF-A0A7K2DY77-F1
#
_cell.length_a   1.000
_cell.length_b   1.000
_cell.length_c   1.000
_cell.angle_alpha   90.00
_cell.angle_beta   90.00
_cell.angle_gamma   90.00
#
_symmetry.space_group_name_H-M   'P 1'
#
loop_
_entity.id
_entity.type
_entity.pdbx_description
1 polymer ?
#
loop_
_entity_poly.entity_id
_entity_poly.type
_entity_poly.pdbx_seq_one_letter_code
_entity_poly.pdbx_strand_id
1 'polypeptide(L)'
;MTGWAVLATGALVASLLAVGASSAVALDDDSMQNARAATSACVGDATGDMMFSDVSEMHALRGAINCLAYYGVTIGYGDGTFRPNADVSREEMVLFMERSAAVAGADADDVVGDFATTGSDPVHRGDMALLIARLLDAATDTVGTDDDGTFTVKDVTGDDWDYFADSRRLQNRVHDSAASALYELGVAKGTGMGYFSPASTVSRGAMAAFITRALAHTSARPEGVTIQSDEVGGVLISVRDANFQPVANAPVDVFAAAANKVGEAFNEDGTCNTPRFLNPAVGGNADECEIDALDAGTNLSGDYDPGTIPVDPKVGGTTVWAWTGEQGDKVEDGGEGLASINLTDPGTVTATGTKVTHDLGRGVTRAHFGSTVTVTIQLVGAGNKDAVRDAAGNSYTVVTWRDSESDVATSDAVPTVDDTTNPDSKQTRTLKVDASGKVTFTITASDPDTTDRNNPPGDSTATPAVPDKTDRVHVAYSVTPTSGGRALLTGADATATGSSGTGTITFSDERGEFVAASTSVTLTADFLTRPMSGSASNVVTVTVVDQFGDGVRGHLVRLSSTHAPATTPPSSVANASTFPVARETDSSGSVRIGYTYRGGGSTETIQANTAADKTAAAGLTPIGSTKNFYWAAPAAGPAVGGTSAADGGVVAVDLDRNMIVVADSTNGPQLVVYDDNDQYSVGPSGSLEFTSMAAFEEALAADGAGGTARDDTVEVSSYDGTDSGDVARFVLTVN
;
A
#
# COMPACT_ATOMS: atom_id res chain seq x y z
N MET A 1 14.56 -40.95 -41.77
CA MET A 1 15.63 -41.41 -40.86
C MET A 1 15.74 -40.35 -39.77
N THR A 2 14.92 -40.39 -38.69
CA THR A 2 15.20 -41.05 -37.39
C THR A 2 16.59 -40.67 -36.86
N GLY A 3 16.73 -39.73 -35.91
CA GLY A 3 16.63 -39.97 -34.44
C GLY A 3 18.06 -40.11 -33.85
N TRP A 4 18.51 -39.64 -32.68
CA TRP A 4 18.01 -39.32 -31.33
C TRP A 4 19.07 -38.41 -30.63
N ALA A 5 18.72 -37.37 -29.85
CA ALA A 5 18.46 -37.32 -28.38
C ALA A 5 19.66 -37.59 -27.44
N VAL A 6 20.04 -36.57 -26.63
CA VAL A 6 20.52 -36.63 -25.22
C VAL A 6 20.20 -35.25 -24.60
N LEU A 7 19.09 -35.04 -23.88
CA LEU A 7 18.89 -35.18 -22.42
C LEU A 7 19.78 -34.28 -21.54
N ALA A 8 19.23 -33.12 -21.13
CA ALA A 8 19.59 -32.46 -19.88
C ALA A 8 18.28 -32.16 -19.12
N THR A 9 18.08 -32.91 -18.04
CA THR A 9 16.95 -32.85 -17.12
C THR A 9 17.03 -31.59 -16.26
N GLY A 10 16.18 -30.60 -16.53
CA GLY A 10 15.87 -29.51 -15.61
C GLY A 10 14.66 -29.88 -14.76
N ALA A 11 14.90 -30.18 -13.49
CA ALA A 11 13.84 -30.34 -12.50
C ALA A 11 13.22 -28.97 -12.23
N LEU A 12 11.94 -28.83 -12.60
CA LEU A 12 11.12 -27.65 -12.37
C LEU A 12 10.68 -27.69 -10.90
N VAL A 13 11.38 -26.93 -10.05
CA VAL A 13 10.97 -26.70 -8.67
C VAL A 13 9.77 -25.76 -8.72
N ALA A 14 8.60 -26.30 -8.37
CA ALA A 14 7.41 -25.54 -8.08
C ALA A 14 7.66 -24.76 -6.78
N SER A 15 7.93 -23.46 -6.91
CA SER A 15 7.96 -22.53 -5.78
C SER A 15 6.53 -22.26 -5.32
N LEU A 16 6.09 -23.04 -4.33
CA LEU A 16 4.86 -22.80 -3.58
C LEU A 16 5.13 -21.68 -2.56
N LEU A 17 4.89 -20.43 -2.96
CA LEU A 17 4.84 -19.28 -2.05
C LEU A 17 3.40 -19.10 -1.59
N ALA A 18 3.07 -19.70 -0.44
CA ALA A 18 2.02 -19.21 0.43
C ALA A 18 2.70 -18.42 1.56
N VAL A 19 2.96 -17.14 1.31
CA VAL A 19 3.17 -16.16 2.39
C VAL A 19 1.92 -15.30 2.39
N GLY A 20 1.10 -15.54 3.42
CA GLY A 20 -0.14 -14.84 3.64
C GLY A 20 0.08 -13.33 3.72
N ALA A 21 -0.66 -12.59 2.90
CA ALA A 21 -1.16 -11.30 3.34
C ALA A 21 -1.98 -11.56 4.60
N SER A 22 -1.52 -11.09 5.75
CA SER A 22 -2.36 -11.08 6.95
C SER A 22 -3.52 -10.13 6.70
N SER A 23 -4.73 -10.68 6.55
CA SER A 23 -5.97 -9.95 6.74
C SER A 23 -5.96 -9.37 8.16
N ALA A 24 -6.18 -8.07 8.28
CA ALA A 24 -6.36 -7.40 9.57
C ALA A 24 -7.65 -7.95 10.19
N VAL A 25 -7.51 -8.89 11.12
CA VAL A 25 -8.57 -9.23 12.08
C VAL A 25 -8.81 -7.96 12.90
N ALA A 26 -10.06 -7.50 12.98
CA ALA A 26 -10.44 -6.49 13.96
C ALA A 26 -10.27 -7.12 15.34
N LEU A 27 -9.13 -6.82 15.96
CA LEU A 27 -8.76 -7.18 17.31
C LEU A 27 -9.65 -6.38 18.28
N ASP A 28 -10.05 -7.01 19.39
CA ASP A 28 -10.64 -6.33 20.54
C ASP A 28 -9.72 -5.18 21.00
N ASP A 29 -10.21 -4.16 21.71
CA ASP A 29 -9.35 -3.07 22.25
C ASP A 29 -8.21 -3.67 23.11
N ASP A 30 -8.42 -4.86 23.70
CA ASP A 30 -7.44 -5.65 24.49
C ASP A 30 -6.49 -6.53 23.66
N SER A 31 -6.68 -6.59 22.33
CA SER A 31 -5.88 -7.42 21.41
C SER A 31 -5.00 -6.58 20.47
N MET A 32 -4.94 -5.25 20.64
CA MET A 32 -4.05 -4.38 19.88
C MET A 32 -2.65 -4.35 20.49
N GLN A 33 -1.62 -4.18 19.65
CA GLN A 33 -0.23 -4.08 20.10
C GLN A 33 -0.02 -2.74 20.82
N ASN A 34 0.20 -2.78 22.13
CA ASN A 34 0.16 -1.57 22.96
C ASN A 34 1.50 -0.82 23.04
N ALA A 35 2.60 -1.43 22.60
CA ALA A 35 3.94 -0.90 22.78
C ALA A 35 4.76 -0.97 21.48
N ARG A 36 4.18 -0.62 20.32
CA ARG A 36 4.93 -0.58 19.06
C ARG A 36 6.09 0.43 19.12
N ALA A 37 7.16 0.15 18.39
CA ALA A 37 8.27 1.09 18.26
C ALA A 37 7.76 2.40 17.65
N ALA A 38 8.03 3.50 18.34
CA ALA A 38 7.77 4.86 17.86
C ALA A 38 8.59 5.18 16.60
N THR A 39 9.81 4.67 16.52
CA THR A 39 10.79 5.02 15.49
C THR A 39 11.30 3.77 14.77
N SER A 40 12.04 3.97 13.69
CA SER A 40 12.68 2.92 12.88
C SER A 40 14.18 2.90 13.15
N ALA A 41 14.76 1.70 13.21
CA ALA A 41 16.21 1.54 13.16
C ALA A 41 16.77 1.74 11.73
N CYS A 42 15.92 1.75 10.70
CA CYS A 42 16.34 1.78 9.30
C CYS A 42 15.73 3.00 8.63
N VAL A 43 16.51 4.07 8.50
CA VAL A 43 16.13 5.32 7.83
C VAL A 43 17.21 5.70 6.81
N GLY A 44 16.83 6.44 5.77
CA GLY A 44 17.75 6.88 4.71
C GLY A 44 18.49 5.73 4.01
N ASP A 45 19.80 5.89 3.88
CA ASP A 45 20.71 5.02 3.12
C ASP A 45 20.68 3.54 3.56
N ALA A 46 20.33 3.27 4.82
CA ALA A 46 20.16 1.91 5.33
C ALA A 46 19.10 1.08 4.56
N THR A 47 18.26 1.72 3.75
CA THR A 47 17.20 1.08 2.95
C THR A 47 17.38 1.17 1.43
N GLY A 48 18.33 1.98 0.96
CA GLY A 48 18.45 2.40 -0.45
C GLY A 48 19.12 1.37 -1.37
N ASP A 49 20.23 0.78 -0.96
CA ASP A 49 21.11 0.05 -1.89
C ASP A 49 20.71 -1.43 -2.11
N MET A 50 20.88 -1.92 -3.34
CA MET A 50 20.83 -3.36 -3.62
C MET A 50 22.12 -4.04 -3.13
N MET A 51 22.08 -4.58 -1.91
CA MET A 51 23.25 -5.21 -1.28
C MET A 51 23.48 -6.67 -1.72
N PHE A 52 22.45 -7.37 -2.21
CA PHE A 52 22.52 -8.79 -2.56
C PHE A 52 21.84 -9.11 -3.90
N SER A 53 22.47 -9.98 -4.68
CA SER A 53 22.03 -10.30 -6.05
C SER A 53 20.73 -11.10 -6.16
N ASP A 54 20.33 -11.79 -5.08
CA ASP A 54 19.12 -12.61 -4.98
C ASP A 54 17.98 -11.95 -4.21
N VAL A 55 18.11 -10.66 -3.88
CA VAL A 55 17.06 -9.84 -3.25
C VAL A 55 16.65 -8.75 -4.24
N SER A 56 15.56 -8.98 -4.97
CA SER A 56 15.06 -8.02 -5.95
C SER A 56 14.47 -6.76 -5.30
N GLU A 57 14.37 -5.67 -6.06
CA GLU A 57 13.75 -4.41 -5.61
C GLU A 57 12.33 -4.60 -5.05
N MET A 58 11.58 -5.53 -5.63
CA MET A 58 10.21 -5.88 -5.23
C MET A 58 10.12 -6.94 -4.12
N HIS A 59 11.25 -7.41 -3.58
CA HIS A 59 11.23 -8.42 -2.52
C HIS A 59 10.66 -7.82 -1.23
N ALA A 60 9.61 -8.44 -0.67
CA ALA A 60 8.86 -7.91 0.48
C ALA A 60 9.73 -7.62 1.72
N LEU A 61 10.84 -8.33 1.87
CA LEU A 61 11.76 -8.20 3.00
C LEU A 61 13.07 -7.46 2.66
N ARG A 62 13.14 -6.81 1.48
CA ARG A 62 14.35 -6.11 1.02
C ARG A 62 14.83 -5.07 2.04
N GLY A 63 13.93 -4.21 2.53
CA GLY A 63 14.29 -3.17 3.48
C GLY A 63 14.92 -3.72 4.77
N ALA A 64 14.37 -4.81 5.32
CA ALA A 64 14.92 -5.46 6.50
C ALA A 64 16.29 -6.10 6.23
N ILE A 65 16.45 -6.77 5.10
CA ILE A 65 17.72 -7.41 4.72
C ILE A 65 18.81 -6.36 4.49
N ASN A 66 18.49 -5.28 3.76
CA ASN A 66 19.39 -4.17 3.51
C ASN A 66 19.81 -3.48 4.81
N CYS A 67 18.86 -3.28 5.73
CA CYS A 67 19.15 -2.68 7.01
C CYS A 67 20.14 -3.51 7.83
N LEU A 68 19.95 -4.83 7.91
CA LEU A 68 20.92 -5.69 8.58
C LEU A 68 22.29 -5.70 7.88
N ALA A 69 22.31 -5.55 6.55
CA ALA A 69 23.57 -5.45 5.81
C ALA A 69 24.30 -4.13 6.10
N TYR A 70 23.55 -3.03 6.15
CA TYR A 70 24.05 -1.69 6.50
C TYR A 70 24.72 -1.69 7.87
N TYR A 71 24.09 -2.31 8.87
CA TYR A 71 24.66 -2.46 10.20
C TYR A 71 25.77 -3.52 10.32
N GLY A 72 26.16 -4.16 9.22
CA GLY A 72 27.17 -5.22 9.22
C GLY A 72 26.74 -6.51 9.94
N VAL A 73 25.47 -6.63 10.31
CA VAL A 73 24.90 -7.85 10.92
C VAL A 73 25.00 -9.02 9.93
N THR A 74 24.81 -8.76 8.64
CA THR A 74 25.00 -9.74 7.57
C THR A 74 25.89 -9.20 6.45
N ILE A 75 26.73 -10.07 5.90
CA ILE A 75 27.47 -9.83 4.66
C ILE A 75 27.02 -10.79 3.54
N GLY A 76 25.94 -11.54 3.77
CA GLY A 76 25.50 -12.60 2.89
C GLY A 76 26.49 -13.77 2.84
N TYR A 77 26.49 -14.47 1.72
CA TYR A 77 27.44 -15.52 1.39
C TYR A 77 28.53 -14.97 0.46
N GLY A 78 29.67 -15.66 0.38
CA GLY A 78 30.81 -15.23 -0.45
C GLY A 78 30.54 -15.19 -1.98
N ASP A 79 29.36 -15.61 -2.42
CA ASP A 79 28.87 -15.53 -3.80
C ASP A 79 28.02 -14.26 -4.07
N GLY A 80 27.85 -13.38 -3.08
CA GLY A 80 27.04 -12.16 -3.21
C GLY A 80 25.53 -12.40 -3.08
N THR A 81 25.11 -13.52 -2.49
CA THR A 81 23.70 -13.85 -2.20
C THR A 81 23.38 -13.76 -0.71
N PHE A 82 22.13 -13.50 -0.35
CA PHE A 82 21.62 -13.54 1.03
C PHE A 82 20.86 -14.82 1.37
N ARG A 83 20.20 -15.43 0.37
CA ARG A 83 19.35 -16.63 0.45
C ARG A 83 18.14 -16.46 1.38
N PRO A 84 17.22 -15.53 1.10
CA PRO A 84 16.13 -15.16 2.02
C PRO A 84 15.17 -16.31 2.37
N ASN A 85 15.04 -17.33 1.51
CA ASN A 85 14.16 -18.48 1.71
C ASN A 85 14.84 -19.70 2.36
N ALA A 86 16.15 -19.65 2.60
CA ALA A 86 16.85 -20.73 3.29
C ALA A 86 16.53 -20.67 4.80
N ASP A 87 16.42 -21.83 5.43
CA ASP A 87 16.33 -21.92 6.89
C ASP A 87 17.63 -21.42 7.54
N VAL A 88 17.51 -20.79 8.70
CA VAL A 88 18.66 -20.32 9.49
C VAL A 88 19.19 -21.47 10.34
N SER A 89 20.48 -21.79 10.21
CA SER A 89 21.12 -22.75 11.11
C SER A 89 21.38 -22.12 12.48
N ARG A 90 21.56 -22.94 13.51
CA ARG A 90 21.83 -22.43 14.86
C ARG A 90 23.08 -21.55 14.93
N GLU A 91 24.15 -21.95 14.25
CA GLU A 91 25.40 -21.18 14.19
C GLU A 91 25.22 -19.84 13.46
N GLU A 92 24.40 -19.81 12.40
CA GLU A 92 24.06 -18.56 11.73
C GLU A 92 23.27 -17.65 12.66
N MET A 93 22.23 -18.16 13.34
CA MET A 93 21.43 -17.37 14.28
C MET A 93 22.26 -16.76 15.39
N VAL A 94 23.20 -17.52 15.99
CA VAL A 94 24.15 -16.99 16.99
C VAL A 94 24.90 -15.80 16.41
N LEU A 95 25.50 -15.93 15.22
CA LEU A 95 26.24 -14.85 14.58
C LEU A 95 25.38 -13.60 14.31
N PHE A 96 24.13 -13.80 13.87
CA PHE A 96 23.18 -12.70 13.66
C PHE A 96 22.87 -11.98 14.98
N MET A 97 22.64 -12.73 16.06
CA MET A 97 22.28 -12.15 17.36
C MET A 97 23.47 -11.48 18.05
N GLU A 98 24.68 -12.04 17.99
CA GLU A 98 25.90 -11.39 18.52
C GLU A 98 26.13 -10.01 17.87
N ARG A 99 26.00 -9.94 16.55
CA ARG A 99 26.17 -8.68 15.82
C ARG A 99 25.03 -7.71 16.08
N SER A 100 23.81 -8.22 16.20
CA SER A 100 22.64 -7.38 16.54
C SER A 100 22.77 -6.82 17.97
N ALA A 101 23.31 -7.59 18.91
CA ALA A 101 23.61 -7.13 20.27
C ALA A 101 24.62 -5.99 20.25
N ALA A 102 25.71 -6.11 19.48
CA ALA A 102 26.68 -5.03 19.33
C ALA A 102 26.07 -3.73 18.79
N VAL A 103 25.19 -3.83 17.78
CA VAL A 103 24.47 -2.68 17.20
C VAL A 103 23.49 -2.06 18.21
N ALA A 104 22.85 -2.89 19.03
CA ALA A 104 21.92 -2.45 20.06
C ALA A 104 22.62 -1.96 21.37
N GLY A 105 23.96 -2.06 21.45
CA GLY A 105 24.71 -1.75 22.67
C GLY A 105 24.53 -2.77 23.81
N ALA A 106 24.06 -3.98 23.51
CA ALA A 106 23.85 -5.06 24.47
C ALA A 106 25.07 -6.01 24.55
N ASP A 107 25.25 -6.66 25.70
CA ASP A 107 26.22 -7.74 25.85
C ASP A 107 25.73 -9.00 25.11
N ALA A 108 26.53 -9.49 24.17
CA ALA A 108 26.19 -10.65 23.37
C ALA A 108 26.03 -11.93 24.21
N ASP A 109 26.74 -12.05 25.35
CA ASP A 109 26.63 -13.20 26.25
C ASP A 109 25.24 -13.28 26.90
N ASP A 110 24.64 -12.12 27.22
CA ASP A 110 23.28 -12.04 27.78
C ASP A 110 22.21 -12.39 26.73
N VAL A 111 22.48 -12.07 25.46
CA VAL A 111 21.56 -12.35 24.35
C VAL A 111 21.61 -13.82 23.92
N VAL A 112 22.80 -14.33 23.61
CA VAL A 112 22.98 -15.68 23.07
C VAL A 112 22.97 -16.72 24.20
N GLY A 113 23.73 -16.48 25.26
CA GLY A 113 23.83 -17.36 26.42
C GLY A 113 23.95 -18.85 26.07
N ASP A 114 23.05 -19.65 26.64
CA ASP A 114 23.03 -21.10 26.50
C ASP A 114 22.59 -21.60 25.11
N PHE A 115 21.92 -20.75 24.32
CA PHE A 115 21.34 -21.11 23.03
C PHE A 115 22.37 -21.66 22.05
N ALA A 116 23.61 -21.16 22.09
CA ALA A 116 24.70 -21.66 21.26
C ALA A 116 24.92 -23.18 21.38
N THR A 117 24.56 -23.76 22.54
CA THR A 117 24.70 -25.20 22.81
C THR A 117 23.38 -25.96 22.86
N THR A 118 22.28 -25.31 23.26
CA THR A 118 20.98 -25.95 23.52
C THR A 118 19.92 -25.68 22.46
N GLY A 119 20.13 -24.68 21.59
CA GLY A 119 19.17 -24.25 20.59
C GLY A 119 18.84 -25.30 19.54
N SER A 120 17.65 -25.16 18.93
CA SER A 120 17.24 -25.95 17.76
C SER A 120 18.11 -25.67 16.54
N ASP A 121 18.25 -26.69 15.68
CA ASP A 121 18.98 -26.59 14.40
C ASP A 121 18.29 -27.45 13.33
N PRO A 122 17.67 -26.86 12.28
CA PRO A 122 17.51 -25.42 12.04
C PRO A 122 16.68 -24.72 13.12
N VAL A 123 16.84 -23.40 13.23
CA VAL A 123 16.23 -22.62 14.32
C VAL A 123 14.71 -22.55 14.20
N HIS A 124 14.02 -22.92 15.27
CA HIS A 124 12.58 -22.79 15.41
C HIS A 124 12.17 -21.36 15.81
N ARG A 125 10.97 -20.94 15.40
CA ARG A 125 10.41 -19.62 15.71
C ARG A 125 10.36 -19.30 17.20
N GLY A 126 10.11 -20.31 18.02
CA GLY A 126 10.12 -20.20 19.47
C GLY A 126 11.46 -19.75 20.04
N ASP A 127 12.55 -20.34 19.55
CA ASP A 127 13.89 -20.01 20.01
C ASP A 127 14.34 -18.64 19.48
N MET A 128 13.95 -18.29 18.25
CA MET A 128 14.16 -16.93 17.72
C MET A 128 13.44 -15.88 18.59
N ALA A 129 12.22 -16.15 19.04
CA ALA A 129 11.51 -15.23 19.92
C ALA A 129 12.24 -15.02 21.25
N LEU A 130 12.74 -16.11 21.85
CA LEU A 130 13.52 -16.06 23.08
C LEU A 130 14.77 -15.18 22.91
N LEU A 131 15.56 -15.38 21.86
CA LEU A 131 16.78 -14.61 21.61
C LEU A 131 16.49 -13.12 21.42
N ILE A 132 15.41 -12.78 20.73
CA ILE A 132 15.05 -11.38 20.51
C ILE A 132 14.51 -10.74 21.78
N ALA A 133 13.75 -11.47 22.61
CA ALA A 133 13.32 -10.97 23.91
C ALA A 133 14.54 -10.69 24.82
N ARG A 134 15.54 -11.58 24.84
CA ARG A 134 16.83 -11.35 25.53
C ARG A 134 17.58 -10.14 24.99
N LEU A 135 17.61 -9.96 23.66
CA LEU A 135 18.20 -8.77 23.05
C LEU A 135 17.55 -7.49 23.56
N LEU A 136 16.22 -7.46 23.63
CA LEU A 136 15.47 -6.28 24.07
C LEU A 136 15.58 -6.04 25.57
N ASP A 137 15.61 -7.09 26.39
CA ASP A 137 15.87 -7.02 27.83
C ASP A 137 17.29 -6.51 28.13
N ALA A 138 18.28 -6.93 27.33
CA ALA A 138 19.67 -6.47 27.48
C ALA A 138 19.92 -5.05 26.93
N ALA A 139 19.16 -4.63 25.91
CA ALA A 139 19.38 -3.35 25.22
C ALA A 139 18.46 -2.21 25.68
N THR A 140 17.37 -2.51 26.39
CA THR A 140 16.30 -1.52 26.66
C THR A 140 15.71 -1.71 28.06
N ASP A 141 15.07 -0.66 28.57
CA ASP A 141 14.23 -0.74 29.78
C ASP A 141 12.77 -1.14 29.47
N THR A 142 12.46 -1.43 28.21
CA THR A 142 11.10 -1.70 27.73
C THR A 142 10.70 -3.14 27.99
N VAL A 143 11.65 -4.08 27.92
CA VAL A 143 11.44 -5.48 28.28
C VAL A 143 12.19 -5.76 29.57
N GLY A 144 11.58 -6.50 30.49
CA GLY A 144 12.18 -6.94 31.74
C GLY A 144 12.03 -8.44 31.94
N THR A 145 13.04 -9.08 32.52
CA THR A 145 12.98 -10.48 32.95
C THR A 145 12.60 -10.61 34.44
N ASP A 146 11.58 -11.42 34.73
CA ASP A 146 11.13 -11.74 36.09
C ASP A 146 12.03 -12.79 36.79
N ASP A 147 11.88 -12.94 38.11
CA ASP A 147 12.63 -13.92 38.93
C ASP A 147 12.48 -15.38 38.45
N ASP A 148 11.40 -15.71 37.74
CA ASP A 148 11.14 -17.04 37.18
C ASP A 148 11.56 -17.17 35.70
N GLY A 149 12.21 -16.14 35.15
CA GLY A 149 12.74 -16.10 33.80
C GLY A 149 11.72 -15.73 32.72
N THR A 150 10.49 -15.35 33.07
CA THR A 150 9.52 -14.85 32.08
C THR A 150 9.77 -13.40 31.71
N PHE A 151 9.40 -13.04 30.48
CA PHE A 151 9.54 -11.68 29.97
C PHE A 151 8.28 -10.86 30.20
N THR A 152 8.47 -9.60 30.59
CA THR A 152 7.43 -8.59 30.70
C THR A 152 7.77 -7.37 29.85
N VAL A 153 6.76 -6.67 29.34
CA VAL A 153 6.87 -5.37 28.68
C VAL A 153 6.40 -4.28 29.65
N LYS A 154 7.21 -3.24 29.82
CA LYS A 154 6.93 -2.09 30.68
C LYS A 154 5.66 -1.36 30.24
N ASP A 155 4.91 -0.87 31.21
CA ASP A 155 3.65 -0.13 31.05
C ASP A 155 2.48 -0.90 30.38
N VAL A 156 2.69 -2.17 30.01
CA VAL A 156 1.61 -3.10 29.66
C VAL A 156 1.11 -3.73 30.95
N THR A 157 -0.14 -3.44 31.32
CA THR A 157 -0.78 -4.00 32.54
C THR A 157 -2.08 -4.72 32.16
N GLY A 158 -2.22 -5.98 32.56
CA GLY A 158 -3.38 -6.81 32.23
C GLY A 158 -3.15 -8.28 32.56
N ASP A 159 -4.23 -9.04 32.75
CA ASP A 159 -4.19 -10.47 33.11
C ASP A 159 -4.10 -11.41 31.88
N ASP A 160 -4.04 -10.88 30.65
CA ASP A 160 -4.13 -11.67 29.40
C ASP A 160 -2.88 -11.51 28.50
N TRP A 161 -1.70 -11.87 29.03
CA TRP A 161 -0.40 -11.86 28.31
C TRP A 161 -0.23 -13.01 27.32
N ASP A 162 -1.34 -13.60 26.85
CA ASP A 162 -1.34 -14.92 26.25
C ASP A 162 -2.05 -14.93 24.89
N TYR A 163 -1.38 -14.28 23.95
CA TYR A 163 -1.89 -14.00 22.61
C TYR A 163 -1.88 -15.21 21.68
N PHE A 164 -1.06 -16.23 21.96
CA PHE A 164 -0.83 -17.36 21.07
C PHE A 164 -1.26 -18.69 21.69
N ALA A 165 -2.36 -19.23 21.19
CA ALA A 165 -2.97 -20.43 21.74
C ALA A 165 -2.10 -21.69 21.59
N ASP A 166 -1.21 -21.72 20.60
CA ASP A 166 -0.27 -22.82 20.36
C ASP A 166 1.02 -22.71 21.16
N SER A 167 1.53 -21.50 21.41
CA SER A 167 2.74 -21.28 22.22
C SER A 167 2.60 -21.87 23.62
N ARG A 168 1.52 -21.57 24.35
CA ARG A 168 1.20 -22.19 25.66
C ARG A 168 1.29 -23.70 25.70
N ARG A 169 0.84 -24.36 24.63
CA ARG A 169 0.63 -25.81 24.59
C ARG A 169 1.90 -26.54 24.17
N LEU A 170 2.75 -25.88 23.38
CA LEU A 170 3.88 -26.50 22.71
C LEU A 170 5.23 -26.02 23.25
N GLN A 171 5.25 -24.96 24.08
CA GLN A 171 6.46 -24.40 24.65
C GLN A 171 6.42 -24.35 26.17
N ASN A 172 7.59 -24.11 26.77
CA ASN A 172 7.64 -23.75 28.18
C ASN A 172 7.20 -22.30 28.39
N ARG A 173 6.89 -21.95 29.64
CA ARG A 173 6.38 -20.62 30.01
C ARG A 173 7.31 -19.46 29.62
N VAL A 174 8.63 -19.68 29.65
CA VAL A 174 9.61 -18.65 29.27
C VAL A 174 9.51 -18.31 27.78
N HIS A 175 9.50 -19.31 26.90
CA HIS A 175 9.41 -19.08 25.45
C HIS A 175 8.04 -18.53 25.04
N ASP A 176 6.98 -18.97 25.73
CA ASP A 176 5.64 -18.44 25.55
C ASP A 176 5.60 -16.94 25.90
N SER A 177 6.13 -16.55 27.07
CA SER A 177 6.22 -15.15 27.48
C SER A 177 7.06 -14.29 26.52
N ALA A 178 8.13 -14.85 25.94
CA ALA A 178 8.92 -14.16 24.94
C ALA A 178 8.10 -13.89 23.66
N ALA A 179 7.37 -14.90 23.15
CA ALA A 179 6.51 -14.72 21.98
C ALA A 179 5.43 -13.65 22.21
N SER A 180 4.82 -13.63 23.41
CA SER A 180 3.84 -12.63 23.81
C SER A 180 4.42 -11.23 23.92
N ALA A 181 5.58 -11.07 24.59
CA ALA A 181 6.25 -9.77 24.70
C ALA A 181 6.57 -9.18 23.30
N LEU A 182 7.06 -10.01 22.39
CA LEU A 182 7.33 -9.57 21.02
C LEU A 182 6.05 -9.19 20.26
N TYR A 183 4.91 -9.80 20.56
CA TYR A 183 3.64 -9.42 19.94
C TYR A 183 3.23 -8.01 20.36
N GLU A 184 3.29 -7.71 21.66
CA GLU A 184 2.98 -6.38 22.21
C GLU A 184 3.86 -5.27 21.61
N LEU A 185 5.12 -5.59 21.38
CA LEU A 185 6.10 -4.69 20.76
C LEU A 185 5.95 -4.55 19.24
N GLY A 186 5.04 -5.31 18.62
CA GLY A 186 4.88 -5.37 17.16
C GLY A 186 6.01 -6.07 16.41
N VAL A 187 6.95 -6.67 17.14
CA VAL A 187 8.06 -7.47 16.61
C VAL A 187 7.55 -8.84 16.13
N ALA A 188 6.56 -9.44 16.79
CA ALA A 188 5.84 -10.61 16.31
C ALA A 188 4.46 -10.22 15.78
N LYS A 189 4.01 -10.90 14.71
CA LYS A 189 2.65 -10.76 14.15
C LYS A 189 1.87 -12.08 14.13
N GLY A 190 2.47 -13.16 14.62
CA GLY A 190 1.93 -14.52 14.49
C GLY A 190 1.94 -15.04 13.06
N THR A 191 1.30 -16.20 12.85
CA THR A 191 1.04 -16.83 11.54
C THR A 191 -0.44 -16.75 11.14
N GLY A 192 -1.26 -16.01 11.89
CA GLY A 192 -2.71 -15.89 11.72
C GLY A 192 -3.51 -16.79 12.67
N MET A 193 -4.82 -16.52 12.83
CA MET A 193 -5.77 -17.26 13.69
C MET A 193 -5.34 -17.41 15.17
N GLY A 194 -4.55 -16.47 15.71
CA GLY A 194 -4.05 -16.55 17.08
C GLY A 194 -2.94 -17.58 17.30
N TYR A 195 -2.20 -17.94 16.23
CA TYR A 195 -1.07 -18.87 16.28
C TYR A 195 0.28 -18.16 16.08
N PHE A 196 1.31 -18.66 16.76
CA PHE A 196 2.70 -18.24 16.58
C PHE A 196 3.52 -19.21 15.72
N SER A 197 3.12 -20.49 15.70
CA SER A 197 3.81 -21.64 15.12
C SER A 197 5.22 -21.84 15.67
N PRO A 198 5.39 -22.05 17.00
CA PRO A 198 6.70 -22.02 17.65
C PRO A 198 7.68 -23.10 17.18
N ALA A 199 7.20 -24.24 16.71
CA ALA A 199 8.01 -25.36 16.23
C ALA A 199 8.38 -25.27 14.74
N SER A 200 7.88 -24.27 14.01
CA SER A 200 8.24 -24.09 12.61
C SER A 200 9.62 -23.48 12.47
N THR A 201 10.37 -23.86 11.42
CA THR A 201 11.68 -23.27 11.13
C THR A 201 11.54 -21.81 10.69
N VAL A 202 12.63 -21.05 10.87
CA VAL A 202 12.72 -19.64 10.49
C VAL A 202 13.58 -19.51 9.24
N SER A 203 13.04 -18.85 8.21
CA SER A 203 13.84 -18.46 7.05
C SER A 203 14.70 -17.23 7.34
N ARG A 204 15.84 -17.10 6.67
CA ARG A 204 16.77 -15.95 6.83
C ARG A 204 16.10 -14.60 6.59
N GLY A 205 15.19 -14.52 5.62
CA GLY A 205 14.39 -13.32 5.38
C GLY A 205 13.46 -13.00 6.55
N ALA A 206 12.75 -14.00 7.08
CA ALA A 206 11.86 -13.81 8.22
C ALA A 206 12.64 -13.36 9.46
N MET A 207 13.77 -14.00 9.77
CA MET A 207 14.68 -13.57 10.84
C MET A 207 15.11 -12.11 10.66
N ALA A 208 15.49 -11.70 9.45
CA ALA A 208 15.90 -10.31 9.20
C ALA A 208 14.79 -9.30 9.55
N ALA A 209 13.54 -9.62 9.21
CA ALA A 209 12.38 -8.79 9.55
C ALA A 209 12.07 -8.75 11.05
N PHE A 210 12.37 -9.82 11.79
CA PHE A 210 12.22 -9.87 13.24
C PHE A 210 13.30 -9.04 13.94
N ILE A 211 14.57 -9.24 13.60
CA ILE A 211 15.70 -8.47 14.15
C ILE A 211 15.53 -6.98 13.83
N THR A 212 15.21 -6.63 12.59
CA THR A 212 15.00 -5.23 12.19
C THR A 212 13.93 -4.53 13.02
N ARG A 213 12.80 -5.21 13.27
CA ARG A 213 11.74 -4.66 14.11
C ARG A 213 12.12 -4.59 15.59
N ALA A 214 12.95 -5.52 16.06
CA ALA A 214 13.49 -5.45 17.42
C ALA A 214 14.45 -4.27 17.58
N LEU A 215 15.37 -4.06 16.63
CA LEU A 215 16.32 -2.95 16.66
C LEU A 215 15.62 -1.58 16.71
N ALA A 216 14.42 -1.47 16.15
CA ALA A 216 13.59 -0.27 16.21
C ALA A 216 13.22 0.16 17.65
N HIS A 217 13.22 -0.77 18.61
CA HIS A 217 13.01 -0.50 20.04
C HIS A 217 14.29 -0.13 20.80
N THR A 218 15.44 -0.25 20.15
CA THR A 218 16.76 0.03 20.74
C THR A 218 17.30 1.38 20.28
N SER A 219 18.48 1.76 20.76
CA SER A 219 19.22 2.93 20.28
C SER A 219 19.79 2.79 18.87
N ALA A 220 19.67 1.63 18.21
CA ALA A 220 20.23 1.38 16.88
C ALA A 220 19.73 2.40 15.83
N ARG A 221 20.62 3.25 15.33
CA ARG A 221 20.35 4.23 14.28
C ARG A 221 21.52 4.29 13.29
N PRO A 222 21.30 4.72 12.04
CA PRO A 222 22.39 4.94 11.08
C PRO A 222 23.48 5.86 11.61
N GLU A 223 24.69 5.73 11.05
CA GLU A 223 25.81 6.64 11.35
C GLU A 223 25.43 8.09 11.05
N GLY A 224 25.93 9.02 11.85
CA GLY A 224 25.67 10.45 11.71
C GLY A 224 24.37 10.89 12.37
N VAL A 225 23.75 11.94 11.84
CA VAL A 225 22.49 12.50 12.35
C VAL A 225 21.33 11.83 11.65
N THR A 226 20.33 11.41 12.43
CA THR A 226 19.05 10.95 11.92
C THR A 226 17.90 11.69 12.60
N ILE A 227 16.84 11.91 11.84
CA ILE A 227 15.65 12.62 12.28
C ILE A 227 14.41 11.79 11.96
N GLN A 228 13.53 11.62 12.93
CA GLN A 228 12.33 10.80 12.82
C GLN A 228 11.16 11.44 13.54
N SER A 229 9.94 11.12 13.12
CA SER A 229 8.70 11.57 13.75
C SER A 229 7.73 10.42 13.90
N ASP A 230 7.10 10.29 15.06
CA ASP A 230 6.08 9.30 15.39
C ASP A 230 4.71 9.93 15.72
N GLU A 231 4.69 11.25 15.97
CA GLU A 231 3.50 12.05 16.23
C GLU A 231 3.55 13.41 15.53
N VAL A 232 2.39 14.09 15.44
CA VAL A 232 2.28 15.37 14.72
C VAL A 232 3.10 16.45 15.43
N GLY A 233 4.13 16.94 14.76
CA GLY A 233 5.04 17.95 15.30
C GLY A 233 6.10 17.39 16.26
N GLY A 234 6.03 16.11 16.64
CA GLY A 234 7.04 15.45 17.47
C GLY A 234 8.21 14.97 16.61
N VAL A 235 9.43 15.19 17.09
CA VAL A 235 10.65 14.77 16.39
C VAL A 235 11.64 14.19 17.39
N LEU A 236 12.25 13.07 17.03
CA LEU A 236 13.42 12.52 17.69
C LEU A 236 14.63 12.68 16.78
N ILE A 237 15.68 13.32 17.30
CA ILE A 237 16.97 13.44 16.64
C ILE A 237 17.97 12.51 17.33
N SER A 238 18.71 11.73 16.55
CA SER A 238 19.69 10.77 17.08
C SER A 238 21.03 10.94 16.38
N VAL A 239 22.12 10.94 17.15
CA VAL A 239 23.50 11.02 16.63
C VAL A 239 24.26 9.73 16.95
N ARG A 240 24.85 9.10 15.92
CA ARG A 240 25.65 7.88 16.04
C ARG A 240 27.04 8.02 15.42
N ASP A 241 28.01 7.32 15.99
CA ASP A 241 29.34 7.21 15.43
C ASP A 241 29.41 6.17 14.28
N ALA A 242 30.59 6.02 13.68
CA ALA A 242 30.86 5.03 12.64
C ALA A 242 30.68 3.55 13.06
N ASN A 243 30.54 3.29 14.36
CA ASN A 243 30.24 1.97 14.92
C ASN A 243 28.78 1.86 15.37
N PHE A 244 27.93 2.80 14.96
CA PHE A 244 26.51 2.92 15.31
C PHE A 244 26.25 3.12 16.81
N GLN A 245 27.26 3.52 17.58
CA GLN A 245 27.13 3.76 19.02
C GLN A 245 26.60 5.16 19.30
N PRO A 246 25.81 5.34 20.37
CA PRO A 246 25.27 6.64 20.76
C PRO A 246 26.38 7.64 21.12
N VAL A 247 26.35 8.82 20.51
CA VAL A 247 27.28 9.92 20.83
C VAL A 247 26.62 10.84 21.84
N ALA A 248 27.08 10.80 23.08
CA ALA A 248 26.54 11.63 24.16
C ALA A 248 27.11 13.05 24.14
N ASN A 249 26.28 14.05 24.42
CA ASN A 249 26.61 15.49 24.38
C ASN A 249 27.16 15.95 23.01
N ALA A 250 26.74 15.31 21.92
CA ALA A 250 27.00 15.83 20.58
C ALA A 250 26.19 17.13 20.42
N PRO A 251 26.81 18.24 19.98
CA PRO A 251 26.08 19.47 19.71
C PRO A 251 25.17 19.25 18.50
N VAL A 252 23.91 19.66 18.62
CA VAL A 252 22.90 19.53 17.58
C VAL A 252 22.25 20.89 17.38
N ASP A 253 22.39 21.41 16.16
CA ASP A 253 21.65 22.57 15.71
C ASP A 253 20.39 22.12 14.96
N VAL A 254 19.26 22.77 15.27
CA VAL A 254 17.94 22.41 14.77
C VAL A 254 17.24 23.66 14.28
N PHE A 255 16.84 23.63 13.03
CA PHE A 255 16.10 24.73 12.41
C PHE A 255 14.99 24.19 11.52
N ALA A 256 13.97 25.01 11.29
CA ALA A 256 12.79 24.61 10.55
C ALA A 256 12.27 25.74 9.67
N ALA A 257 11.71 25.35 8.52
CA ALA A 257 11.04 26.25 7.59
C ALA A 257 9.70 25.64 7.19
N ALA A 258 8.74 26.51 6.88
CA ALA A 258 7.52 26.08 6.20
C ALA A 258 7.87 25.38 4.87
N ALA A 259 7.13 24.33 4.49
CA ALA A 259 7.44 23.52 3.31
C ALA A 259 7.51 24.35 2.01
N ASN A 260 6.67 25.37 1.87
CA ASN A 260 6.71 26.33 0.76
C ASN A 260 7.91 27.31 0.78
N LYS A 261 8.74 27.28 1.82
CA LYS A 261 9.96 28.09 2.01
C LYS A 261 11.23 27.26 2.08
N VAL A 262 11.14 25.95 1.89
CA VAL A 262 12.27 25.03 1.90
C VAL A 262 13.35 25.41 0.88
N GLY A 263 12.96 25.77 -0.34
CA GLY A 263 13.91 26.21 -1.37
C GLY A 263 14.56 27.58 -1.09
N GLU A 264 14.12 28.30 -0.06
CA GLU A 264 14.74 29.56 0.38
C GLU A 264 15.55 29.40 1.68
N ALA A 265 15.60 28.18 2.26
CA ALA A 265 16.32 27.89 3.50
C ALA A 265 17.85 28.00 3.34
N PHE A 266 18.35 27.74 2.13
CA PHE A 266 19.74 27.90 1.74
C PHE A 266 19.83 28.89 0.56
N ASN A 267 20.89 29.70 0.56
CA ASN A 267 21.23 30.61 -0.52
C ASN A 267 21.78 29.82 -1.73
N GLU A 268 21.85 30.45 -2.90
CA GLU A 268 22.42 29.84 -4.11
C GLU A 268 23.89 29.39 -3.95
N ASP A 269 24.62 29.95 -2.97
CA ASP A 269 25.98 29.55 -2.63
C ASP A 269 26.06 28.40 -1.61
N GLY A 270 24.90 27.82 -1.24
CA GLY A 270 24.77 26.73 -0.27
C GLY A 270 24.73 27.18 1.18
N THR A 271 24.99 28.46 1.47
CA THR A 271 24.99 28.97 2.85
C THR A 271 23.57 29.11 3.40
N CYS A 272 23.40 28.85 4.69
CA CYS A 272 22.10 28.97 5.33
C CYS A 272 21.53 30.41 5.34
N ASN A 273 20.22 30.53 5.20
CA ASN A 273 19.46 31.78 5.14
C ASN A 273 18.47 31.93 6.34
N THR A 274 19.00 32.29 7.50
CA THR A 274 18.26 32.36 8.78
C THR A 274 16.99 33.24 8.81
N PRO A 275 16.85 34.34 8.02
CA PRO A 275 15.60 35.11 7.97
C PRO A 275 14.36 34.36 7.47
N ARG A 276 14.51 33.12 6.99
CA ARG A 276 13.43 32.28 6.44
C ARG A 276 12.95 31.18 7.38
N PHE A 277 13.56 31.05 8.54
CA PHE A 277 13.15 30.05 9.53
C PHE A 277 11.96 30.51 10.36
N LEU A 278 11.29 29.50 10.93
CA LEU A 278 10.18 29.72 11.85
C LEU A 278 10.68 30.42 13.11
N ASN A 279 9.95 31.45 13.54
CA ASN A 279 10.20 32.16 14.79
C ASN A 279 9.07 31.85 15.78
N PRO A 280 9.34 31.37 17.01
CA PRO A 280 10.66 31.20 17.63
C PRO A 280 11.47 30.03 17.06
N ALA A 281 12.79 30.15 17.16
CA ALA A 281 13.75 29.10 16.83
C ALA A 281 13.36 27.78 17.52
N VAL A 282 13.40 26.70 16.76
CA VAL A 282 13.10 25.35 17.26
C VAL A 282 14.25 24.90 18.15
N GLY A 283 13.96 24.22 19.27
CA GLY A 283 15.02 23.73 20.16
C GLY A 283 15.77 24.81 20.98
N GLY A 284 15.37 26.09 20.91
CA GLY A 284 15.83 27.13 21.82
C GLY A 284 17.11 27.87 21.43
N ASN A 285 17.60 27.74 20.20
CA ASN A 285 18.83 28.40 19.74
C ASN A 285 18.59 29.87 19.32
N ALA A 286 19.60 30.74 19.51
CA ALA A 286 19.58 32.14 19.08
C ALA A 286 20.38 32.39 17.79
N ASP A 287 21.35 31.53 17.47
CA ASP A 287 22.24 31.62 16.32
C ASP A 287 22.13 30.34 15.46
N GLU A 288 21.00 30.21 14.75
CA GLU A 288 20.71 29.09 13.83
C GLU A 288 21.78 29.01 12.71
N CYS A 289 22.10 27.79 12.27
CA CYS A 289 23.04 27.44 11.19
C CYS A 289 24.54 27.54 11.48
N GLU A 290 24.92 27.58 12.74
CA GLU A 290 26.31 27.45 13.20
C GLU A 290 26.33 26.61 14.48
N ILE A 291 27.25 25.64 14.58
CA ILE A 291 27.42 24.90 15.83
C ILE A 291 28.07 25.82 16.86
N ASP A 292 27.38 26.08 17.95
CA ASP A 292 27.86 26.95 19.03
C ASP A 292 27.70 26.33 20.42
N ALA A 293 27.88 27.15 21.47
CA ALA A 293 27.81 26.71 22.85
C ALA A 293 26.38 26.74 23.46
N LEU A 294 25.43 27.32 22.74
CA LEU A 294 24.02 27.44 23.07
C LEU A 294 23.17 26.33 22.42
N ASP A 295 23.71 25.66 21.41
CA ASP A 295 23.13 24.44 20.85
C ASP A 295 22.88 23.36 21.89
N ALA A 296 21.85 22.56 21.61
CA ALA A 296 21.49 21.45 22.46
C ALA A 296 22.51 20.31 22.32
N GLY A 297 22.76 19.64 23.44
CA GLY A 297 23.53 18.40 23.45
C GLY A 297 22.61 17.19 23.45
N THR A 298 22.97 16.14 22.72
CA THR A 298 22.33 14.82 22.88
C THR A 298 22.48 14.28 24.31
N ASN A 299 21.52 13.47 24.75
CA ASN A 299 21.57 12.77 26.03
C ASN A 299 22.56 11.57 26.00
N LEU A 300 22.61 10.79 27.08
CA LEU A 300 23.50 9.62 27.17
C LEU A 300 23.18 8.51 26.15
N SER A 301 21.93 8.46 25.65
CA SER A 301 21.49 7.56 24.58
C SER A 301 21.77 8.13 23.18
N GLY A 302 22.46 9.27 23.10
CA GLY A 302 22.77 9.93 21.84
C GLY A 302 21.55 10.53 21.16
N ASP A 303 20.48 10.81 21.91
CA ASP A 303 19.21 11.33 21.38
C ASP A 303 18.92 12.75 21.92
N TYR A 304 18.21 13.53 21.12
CA TYR A 304 17.74 14.87 21.45
C TYR A 304 16.29 15.04 20.98
N ASP A 305 15.45 15.58 21.87
CA ASP A 305 14.05 15.92 21.61
C ASP A 305 13.90 17.46 21.71
N PRO A 306 13.71 18.16 20.58
CA PRO A 306 13.53 19.61 20.56
C PRO A 306 12.13 20.05 21.03
N GLY A 307 11.24 19.12 21.36
CA GLY A 307 9.84 19.35 21.70
C GLY A 307 8.94 19.49 20.46
N THR A 308 7.70 19.93 20.68
CA THR A 308 6.70 20.04 19.62
C THR A 308 7.02 21.17 18.64
N ILE A 309 7.18 20.82 17.38
CA ILE A 309 7.43 21.73 16.25
C ILE A 309 6.11 22.13 15.60
N PRO A 310 5.86 23.44 15.38
CA PRO A 310 4.67 23.89 14.67
C PRO A 310 4.63 23.37 13.23
N VAL A 311 3.50 22.76 12.84
CA VAL A 311 3.25 22.29 11.47
C VAL A 311 2.20 23.18 10.81
N ASP A 312 2.50 23.69 9.60
CA ASP A 312 1.51 24.44 8.80
C ASP A 312 1.01 23.59 7.62
N PRO A 313 -0.18 22.97 7.73
CA PRO A 313 -0.73 22.12 6.68
C PRO A 313 -1.08 22.90 5.41
N LYS A 314 -1.28 24.23 5.48
CA LYS A 314 -1.70 25.05 4.33
C LYS A 314 -0.59 25.27 3.31
N VAL A 315 0.65 25.01 3.70
CA VAL A 315 1.85 25.28 2.89
C VAL A 315 2.65 24.01 2.61
N GLY A 316 2.06 22.83 2.85
CA GLY A 316 2.67 21.53 2.60
C GLY A 316 3.43 20.94 3.79
N GLY A 317 3.28 21.52 4.99
CA GLY A 317 3.94 21.08 6.22
C GLY A 317 5.07 21.99 6.69
N THR A 318 5.91 21.45 7.57
CA THR A 318 7.12 22.09 8.10
C THR A 318 8.29 21.15 7.90
N THR A 319 9.30 21.57 7.14
CA THR A 319 10.55 20.83 7.05
C THR A 319 11.46 21.22 8.20
N VAL A 320 11.97 20.20 8.87
CA VAL A 320 12.89 20.32 9.98
C VAL A 320 14.23 19.74 9.55
N TRP A 321 15.30 20.47 9.85
CA TRP A 321 16.67 20.03 9.69
C TRP A 321 17.32 19.86 11.05
N ALA A 322 18.19 18.86 11.13
CA ALA A 322 19.06 18.64 12.26
C ALA A 322 20.47 18.38 11.75
N TRP A 323 21.46 18.96 12.42
CA TRP A 323 22.85 18.86 12.02
C TRP A 323 23.79 18.85 13.23
N THR A 324 24.97 18.24 13.06
CA THR A 324 26.01 18.15 14.09
C THR A 324 27.38 18.41 13.47
N GLY A 325 28.31 18.99 14.24
CA GLY A 325 29.64 19.38 13.78
C GLY A 325 30.56 19.82 14.92
N GLU A 326 31.73 20.37 14.58
CA GLU A 326 32.61 21.02 15.56
C GLU A 326 32.18 22.47 15.83
N GLN A 327 32.57 23.01 16.98
CA GLN A 327 32.22 24.38 17.35
C GLN A 327 32.76 25.40 16.31
N GLY A 328 31.86 26.20 15.77
CA GLY A 328 32.11 27.22 14.75
C GLY A 328 31.93 26.72 13.31
N ASP A 329 31.60 25.43 13.11
CA ASP A 329 31.21 24.92 11.80
C ASP A 329 29.87 25.54 11.38
N LYS A 330 29.69 25.71 10.06
CA LYS A 330 28.46 26.25 9.47
C LYS A 330 27.84 25.21 8.55
N VAL A 331 26.53 25.08 8.61
CA VAL A 331 25.78 24.15 7.75
C VAL A 331 25.71 24.68 6.31
N GLU A 332 25.86 23.76 5.36
CA GLU A 332 25.67 23.99 3.93
C GLU A 332 24.61 23.01 3.38
N ASP A 333 23.92 23.41 2.31
CA ASP A 333 22.95 22.55 1.64
C ASP A 333 23.60 21.24 1.14
N GLY A 334 23.03 20.11 1.54
CA GLY A 334 23.59 18.78 1.27
C GLY A 334 24.91 18.46 2.00
N GLY A 335 25.29 19.24 3.01
CA GLY A 335 26.48 18.98 3.82
C GLY A 335 26.44 17.64 4.55
N GLU A 336 27.63 17.07 4.80
CA GLU A 336 27.75 15.82 5.56
C GLU A 336 27.15 15.99 6.96
N GLY A 337 26.29 15.05 7.37
CA GLY A 337 25.62 15.07 8.67
C GLY A 337 24.35 15.92 8.75
N LEU A 338 23.88 16.53 7.65
CA LEU A 338 22.59 17.23 7.61
C LEU A 338 21.44 16.23 7.35
N ALA A 339 20.54 16.10 8.31
CA ALA A 339 19.34 15.28 8.19
C ALA A 339 18.10 16.17 8.09
N SER A 340 17.10 15.76 7.30
CA SER A 340 15.83 16.49 7.22
C SER A 340 14.62 15.56 7.16
N ILE A 341 13.49 16.08 7.66
CA ILE A 341 12.17 15.46 7.54
C ILE A 341 11.14 16.54 7.25
N ASN A 342 10.20 16.27 6.34
CA ASN A 342 9.02 17.13 6.17
C ASN A 342 7.90 16.62 7.08
N LEU A 343 7.59 17.38 8.12
CA LEU A 343 6.45 17.13 8.99
C LEU A 343 5.19 17.61 8.28
N THR A 344 4.34 16.66 7.88
CA THR A 344 3.02 16.97 7.34
C THR A 344 1.97 16.70 8.39
N ASP A 345 1.14 17.71 8.67
CA ASP A 345 -0.15 17.51 9.30
C ASP A 345 -1.12 17.41 8.12
N PRO A 346 -1.84 16.30 7.90
CA PRO A 346 -2.90 16.29 6.88
C PRO A 346 -4.00 17.31 7.16
N GLY A 347 -3.96 17.99 8.31
CA GLY A 347 -5.03 18.83 8.81
C GLY A 347 -6.16 17.93 9.27
N THR A 348 -6.68 18.17 10.46
CA THR A 348 -7.85 17.40 10.91
C THR A 348 -9.05 17.74 10.03
N VAL A 349 -9.31 16.92 9.01
CA VAL A 349 -10.54 17.01 8.23
C VAL A 349 -11.69 16.67 9.18
N THR A 350 -12.59 17.64 9.37
CA THR A 350 -13.75 17.47 10.26
C THR A 350 -14.75 16.53 9.61
N ALA A 351 -15.18 15.50 10.35
CA ALA A 351 -16.13 14.51 9.85
C ALA A 351 -17.51 15.13 9.62
N THR A 352 -17.95 15.17 8.37
CA THR A 352 -19.30 15.61 7.95
C THR A 352 -20.21 14.42 7.66
N GLY A 353 -19.65 13.25 7.37
CA GLY A 353 -20.38 12.04 7.02
C GLY A 353 -19.57 10.76 7.25
N THR A 354 -20.12 9.65 6.79
CA THR A 354 -19.50 8.32 6.92
C THR A 354 -19.76 7.49 5.68
N LYS A 355 -18.73 6.81 5.21
CA LYS A 355 -18.78 5.87 4.10
C LYS A 355 -18.58 4.45 4.62
N VAL A 356 -19.34 3.50 4.07
CA VAL A 356 -19.15 2.07 4.33
C VAL A 356 -18.72 1.42 3.02
N THR A 357 -17.65 0.63 3.06
CA THR A 357 -17.11 -0.11 1.91
C THR A 357 -16.73 -1.52 2.33
N HIS A 358 -16.47 -2.39 1.35
CA HIS A 358 -15.92 -3.72 1.58
C HIS A 358 -14.81 -4.02 0.56
N ASP A 359 -13.96 -4.99 0.87
CA ASP A 359 -12.78 -5.36 0.07
C ASP A 359 -13.05 -6.35 -1.08
N LEU A 360 -14.30 -6.80 -1.29
CA LEU A 360 -14.64 -7.55 -2.50
C LEU A 360 -14.39 -6.72 -3.75
N GLY A 361 -13.73 -7.33 -4.74
CA GLY A 361 -13.42 -6.71 -6.02
C GLY A 361 -14.69 -6.26 -6.77
N ARG A 362 -14.55 -5.28 -7.67
CA ARG A 362 -15.68 -4.82 -8.50
C ARG A 362 -16.21 -5.98 -9.35
N GLY A 363 -17.52 -6.21 -9.29
CA GLY A 363 -18.19 -7.28 -10.03
C GLY A 363 -18.09 -8.66 -9.38
N VAL A 364 -17.37 -8.79 -8.26
CA VAL A 364 -17.37 -9.98 -7.41
C VAL A 364 -18.68 -9.99 -6.62
N THR A 365 -19.46 -11.06 -6.74
CA THR A 365 -20.76 -11.19 -6.08
C THR A 365 -20.75 -12.23 -4.98
N ARG A 366 -19.67 -13.04 -4.87
CA ARG A 366 -19.52 -14.11 -3.90
C ARG A 366 -18.11 -14.18 -3.33
N ALA A 367 -17.99 -14.80 -2.17
CA ALA A 367 -16.74 -15.09 -1.50
C ALA A 367 -16.63 -16.61 -1.26
N HIS A 368 -15.41 -17.16 -1.29
CA HIS A 368 -15.20 -18.57 -0.98
C HIS A 368 -15.42 -18.85 0.51
N PHE A 369 -15.95 -20.02 0.88
CA PHE A 369 -15.96 -20.42 2.28
C PHE A 369 -14.56 -20.42 2.88
N GLY A 370 -14.44 -19.94 4.12
CA GLY A 370 -13.15 -19.73 4.79
C GLY A 370 -12.39 -18.47 4.35
N SER A 371 -12.83 -17.75 3.31
CA SER A 371 -12.32 -16.41 3.02
C SER A 371 -12.83 -15.37 4.02
N THR A 372 -12.15 -14.22 4.09
CA THR A 372 -12.51 -13.11 4.97
C THR A 372 -12.82 -11.89 4.12
N VAL A 373 -14.00 -11.30 4.34
CA VAL A 373 -14.41 -10.02 3.75
C VAL A 373 -14.34 -8.94 4.82
N THR A 374 -13.56 -7.90 4.57
CA THR A 374 -13.38 -6.77 5.48
C THR A 374 -14.32 -5.65 5.10
N VAL A 375 -15.24 -5.29 6.00
CA VAL A 375 -16.08 -4.11 5.86
C VAL A 375 -15.41 -2.95 6.60
N THR A 376 -15.23 -1.84 5.91
CA THR A 376 -14.64 -0.60 6.42
C THR A 376 -15.70 0.47 6.58
N ILE A 377 -15.72 1.12 7.75
CA ILE A 377 -16.51 2.31 8.04
C ILE A 377 -15.50 3.46 8.19
N GLN A 378 -15.58 4.45 7.29
CA GLN A 378 -14.64 5.57 7.22
C GLN A 378 -15.39 6.89 7.45
N LEU A 379 -14.94 7.69 8.40
CA LEU A 379 -15.38 9.08 8.52
C LEU A 379 -14.85 9.88 7.33
N VAL A 380 -15.71 10.72 6.78
CA VAL A 380 -15.35 11.58 5.64
C VAL A 380 -15.78 13.02 5.90
N GLY A 381 -15.00 13.96 5.37
CA GLY A 381 -15.27 15.40 5.39
C GLY A 381 -15.77 15.90 4.03
N ALA A 382 -15.60 17.21 3.79
CA ALA A 382 -15.94 17.81 2.50
C ALA A 382 -15.15 17.16 1.35
N GLY A 383 -15.83 16.89 0.22
CA GLY A 383 -15.22 16.25 -0.96
C GLY A 383 -14.82 14.78 -0.74
N ASN A 384 -15.44 14.07 0.21
CA ASN A 384 -15.14 12.69 0.59
C ASN A 384 -13.71 12.44 1.09
N LYS A 385 -12.98 13.49 1.52
CA LYS A 385 -11.66 13.33 2.14
C LYS A 385 -11.80 12.56 3.45
N ASP A 386 -10.84 11.67 3.73
CA ASP A 386 -10.82 10.93 4.98
C ASP A 386 -10.71 11.90 6.15
N ALA A 387 -11.67 11.80 7.07
CA ALA A 387 -11.79 12.64 8.25
C ALA A 387 -11.30 11.89 9.49
N VAL A 388 -10.75 12.62 10.46
CA VAL A 388 -10.32 12.04 11.74
C VAL A 388 -11.48 11.93 12.74
N ARG A 389 -11.25 11.20 13.83
CA ARG A 389 -12.22 11.08 14.92
C ARG A 389 -12.44 12.41 15.65
N ASP A 390 -13.68 12.70 16.00
CA ASP A 390 -14.07 13.84 16.81
C ASP A 390 -13.54 13.70 18.26
N ALA A 391 -13.33 14.83 18.95
CA ALA A 391 -12.83 14.86 20.33
C ALA A 391 -13.74 14.12 21.34
N ALA A 392 -15.04 14.00 21.06
CA ALA A 392 -16.00 13.24 21.88
C ALA A 392 -15.99 11.72 21.59
N GLY A 393 -15.20 11.28 20.60
CA GLY A 393 -15.22 9.94 20.04
C GLY A 393 -16.38 9.74 19.05
N ASN A 394 -16.22 8.77 18.15
CA ASN A 394 -17.27 8.33 17.24
C ASN A 394 -17.41 6.81 17.37
N SER A 395 -18.64 6.30 17.25
CA SER A 395 -18.92 4.87 17.37
C SER A 395 -20.13 4.46 16.55
N TYR A 396 -20.11 3.23 16.08
CA TYR A 396 -21.17 2.63 15.25
C TYR A 396 -21.57 1.28 15.83
N THR A 397 -22.88 1.02 15.84
CA THR A 397 -23.40 -0.33 16.11
C THR A 397 -23.51 -1.07 14.79
N VAL A 398 -22.86 -2.22 14.74
CA VAL A 398 -22.94 -3.18 13.64
C VAL A 398 -23.81 -4.33 14.09
N VAL A 399 -24.84 -4.62 13.31
CA VAL A 399 -25.66 -5.82 13.46
C VAL A 399 -25.39 -6.73 12.28
N THR A 400 -25.09 -8.00 12.54
CA THR A 400 -24.94 -9.02 11.49
C THR A 400 -25.97 -10.12 11.68
N TRP A 401 -26.47 -10.64 10.57
CA TRP A 401 -27.40 -11.76 10.51
C TRP A 401 -26.85 -12.81 9.56
N ARG A 402 -26.89 -14.06 10.00
CA ARG A 402 -26.45 -15.20 9.18
C ARG A 402 -27.64 -16.05 8.79
N ASP A 403 -27.72 -16.37 7.52
CA ASP A 403 -28.59 -17.41 6.96
C ASP A 403 -27.72 -18.45 6.25
N SER A 404 -28.00 -19.73 6.49
CA SER A 404 -27.18 -20.83 6.01
C SER A 404 -28.06 -21.85 5.33
N GLU A 405 -27.77 -22.10 4.07
CA GLU A 405 -28.48 -23.04 3.22
C GLU A 405 -27.50 -24.15 2.82
N SER A 406 -27.90 -25.40 3.05
CA SER A 406 -27.15 -26.58 2.62
C SER A 406 -27.89 -27.32 1.52
N ASP A 407 -27.15 -27.95 0.60
CA ASP A 407 -27.67 -28.82 -0.45
C ASP A 407 -28.71 -28.11 -1.38
N VAL A 408 -28.49 -26.85 -1.73
CA VAL A 408 -29.46 -26.05 -2.49
C VAL A 408 -29.38 -26.38 -3.98
N ALA A 409 -30.54 -26.67 -4.58
CA ALA A 409 -30.60 -27.18 -5.95
C ALA A 409 -30.58 -26.12 -7.08
N THR A 410 -30.73 -24.79 -6.82
CA THR A 410 -30.54 -23.67 -7.79
C THR A 410 -31.10 -22.26 -7.41
N SER A 411 -31.74 -22.01 -6.26
CA SER A 411 -32.40 -20.70 -6.06
C SER A 411 -31.47 -19.57 -5.58
N ASP A 412 -31.31 -18.51 -6.38
CA ASP A 412 -30.67 -17.22 -6.03
C ASP A 412 -31.55 -16.28 -5.19
N ALA A 413 -32.48 -16.83 -4.40
CA ALA A 413 -33.36 -16.00 -3.58
C ALA A 413 -32.58 -15.43 -2.39
N VAL A 414 -32.03 -14.21 -2.55
CA VAL A 414 -31.46 -13.46 -1.42
C VAL A 414 -32.58 -13.27 -0.39
N PRO A 415 -32.43 -13.78 0.85
CA PRO A 415 -33.48 -13.67 1.85
C PRO A 415 -33.76 -12.19 2.13
N THR A 416 -35.04 -11.82 2.12
CA THR A 416 -35.47 -10.52 2.65
C THR A 416 -35.19 -10.48 4.14
N VAL A 417 -34.44 -9.47 4.58
CA VAL A 417 -34.14 -9.20 5.99
C VAL A 417 -35.46 -9.04 6.76
N ASP A 418 -35.87 -10.06 7.51
CA ASP A 418 -36.95 -9.98 8.49
C ASP A 418 -36.41 -10.45 9.86
N ASP A 419 -36.43 -9.54 10.83
CA ASP A 419 -35.84 -9.63 12.17
C ASP A 419 -36.57 -10.61 13.12
N THR A 420 -37.48 -11.45 12.60
CA THR A 420 -38.48 -12.12 13.44
C THR A 420 -38.43 -13.66 13.41
N THR A 421 -37.66 -14.28 12.52
CA THR A 421 -37.76 -15.74 12.27
C THR A 421 -36.64 -16.57 12.89
N ASN A 422 -35.46 -16.01 13.19
CA ASN A 422 -34.37 -16.72 13.87
C ASN A 422 -33.47 -15.79 14.72
N PRO A 423 -33.77 -15.58 16.02
CA PRO A 423 -33.01 -14.64 16.86
C PRO A 423 -31.59 -15.11 17.22
N ASP A 424 -31.28 -16.41 17.09
CA ASP A 424 -29.99 -16.98 17.48
C ASP A 424 -28.87 -16.73 16.45
N SER A 425 -29.20 -16.24 15.25
CA SER A 425 -28.22 -15.91 14.19
C SER A 425 -27.82 -14.43 14.14
N LYS A 426 -28.33 -13.61 15.07
CA LYS A 426 -28.09 -12.17 15.15
C LYS A 426 -26.92 -11.86 16.10
N GLN A 427 -25.91 -11.16 15.61
CA GLN A 427 -24.83 -10.61 16.44
C GLN A 427 -24.86 -9.09 16.40
N THR A 428 -24.70 -8.45 17.56
CA THR A 428 -24.65 -6.98 17.68
C THR A 428 -23.35 -6.59 18.36
N ARG A 429 -22.62 -5.67 17.76
CA ARG A 429 -21.35 -5.15 18.28
C ARG A 429 -21.34 -3.63 18.16
N THR A 430 -20.79 -2.94 19.14
CA THR A 430 -20.50 -1.51 19.04
C THR A 430 -19.01 -1.33 18.83
N LEU A 431 -18.65 -0.64 17.75
CA LEU A 431 -17.26 -0.42 17.35
C LEU A 431 -16.93 1.06 17.48
N LYS A 432 -15.77 1.37 18.06
CA LYS A 432 -15.26 2.73 18.16
C LYS A 432 -14.38 3.05 16.95
N VAL A 433 -14.45 4.29 16.52
CA VAL A 433 -13.57 4.82 15.47
C VAL A 433 -12.18 5.09 16.02
N ASP A 434 -11.15 4.73 15.27
CA ASP A 434 -9.75 4.95 15.58
C ASP A 434 -9.31 6.42 15.35
N ALA A 435 -8.05 6.75 15.64
CA ALA A 435 -7.53 8.11 15.46
C ALA A 435 -7.57 8.59 14.00
N SER A 436 -7.48 7.68 13.02
CA SER A 436 -7.57 7.97 11.59
C SER A 436 -9.01 8.15 11.08
N GLY A 437 -10.00 8.06 11.97
CA GLY A 437 -11.41 8.15 11.61
C GLY A 437 -11.96 6.89 10.95
N LYS A 438 -11.27 5.76 11.10
CA LYS A 438 -11.63 4.47 10.51
C LYS A 438 -12.09 3.47 11.57
N VAL A 439 -12.93 2.53 11.17
CA VAL A 439 -13.17 1.29 11.92
C VAL A 439 -13.50 0.16 10.95
N THR A 440 -13.06 -1.05 11.26
CA THR A 440 -13.29 -2.23 10.40
C THR A 440 -13.90 -3.38 11.17
N PHE A 441 -14.65 -4.23 10.47
CA PHE A 441 -15.06 -5.52 10.99
C PHE A 441 -15.04 -6.55 9.86
N THR A 442 -14.80 -7.81 10.23
CA THR A 442 -14.65 -8.90 9.28
C THR A 442 -15.89 -9.78 9.26
N ILE A 443 -16.24 -10.24 8.07
CA ILE A 443 -17.28 -11.24 7.83
C ILE A 443 -16.60 -12.49 7.27
N THR A 444 -16.89 -13.64 7.86
CA THR A 444 -16.46 -14.96 7.40
C THR A 444 -17.65 -15.92 7.41
N ALA A 445 -17.55 -17.00 6.64
CA ALA A 445 -18.46 -18.14 6.76
C ALA A 445 -17.70 -19.45 6.58
N SER A 446 -18.10 -20.45 7.36
CA SER A 446 -17.71 -21.83 7.15
C SER A 446 -18.73 -22.53 6.28
N ASP A 447 -18.23 -23.46 5.50
CA ASP A 447 -18.99 -24.41 4.72
C ASP A 447 -19.88 -25.28 5.64
N PRO A 448 -21.22 -25.22 5.50
CA PRO A 448 -22.15 -25.93 6.38
C PRO A 448 -22.19 -27.45 6.14
N ASP A 449 -21.85 -27.95 4.95
CA ASP A 449 -21.62 -29.38 4.66
C ASP A 449 -20.25 -29.62 4.01
N THR A 450 -19.21 -29.72 4.84
CA THR A 450 -17.85 -30.00 4.35
C THR A 450 -17.66 -31.33 3.59
N THR A 451 -18.69 -32.17 3.45
CA THR A 451 -18.62 -33.51 2.83
C THR A 451 -18.85 -33.53 1.32
N ASP A 452 -19.29 -32.43 0.71
CA ASP A 452 -19.63 -32.35 -0.72
C ASP A 452 -18.67 -31.50 -1.58
N ARG A 453 -17.62 -30.93 -0.97
CA ARG A 453 -16.60 -30.08 -1.61
C ARG A 453 -16.30 -30.47 -3.06
N ASN A 454 -16.70 -29.61 -3.99
CA ASN A 454 -16.41 -29.72 -5.42
C ASN A 454 -16.87 -31.03 -6.05
N ASN A 455 -18.14 -31.39 -5.91
CA ASN A 455 -18.69 -32.49 -6.67
C ASN A 455 -18.57 -32.16 -8.19
N PRO A 456 -17.81 -32.94 -8.99
CA PRO A 456 -17.77 -32.77 -10.44
C PRO A 456 -19.18 -33.02 -11.00
N PRO A 457 -19.54 -32.49 -12.19
CA PRO A 457 -20.88 -32.70 -12.75
C PRO A 457 -21.20 -34.18 -12.67
N GLY A 458 -22.29 -34.49 -11.98
CA GLY A 458 -22.68 -35.85 -11.65
C GLY A 458 -22.50 -36.73 -12.87
N ASP A 459 -21.56 -37.67 -12.78
CA ASP A 459 -21.69 -38.85 -13.60
C ASP A 459 -23.00 -39.49 -13.14
N SER A 460 -24.08 -39.26 -13.90
CA SER A 460 -25.38 -39.91 -13.68
C SER A 460 -25.28 -41.44 -13.70
N THR A 461 -24.11 -42.00 -14.03
CA THR A 461 -23.78 -43.42 -14.00
C THR A 461 -22.91 -43.85 -12.80
N ALA A 462 -22.39 -42.92 -11.98
CA ALA A 462 -21.73 -43.23 -10.72
C ALA A 462 -22.75 -43.74 -9.69
N THR A 463 -22.38 -44.78 -8.93
CA THR A 463 -23.26 -45.38 -7.91
C THR A 463 -22.61 -45.24 -6.53
N PRO A 464 -23.19 -44.44 -5.61
CA PRO A 464 -24.41 -43.66 -5.77
C PRO A 464 -24.20 -42.37 -6.59
N ALA A 465 -25.23 -41.92 -7.30
CA ALA A 465 -25.24 -40.62 -7.93
C ALA A 465 -25.29 -39.55 -6.83
N VAL A 466 -24.32 -38.64 -6.82
CA VAL A 466 -24.31 -37.49 -5.91
C VAL A 466 -24.91 -36.31 -6.68
N PRO A 467 -26.10 -35.80 -6.32
CA PRO A 467 -26.69 -34.62 -6.95
C PRO A 467 -25.78 -33.38 -6.81
N ASP A 468 -25.92 -32.37 -7.67
CA ASP A 468 -25.32 -31.05 -7.44
C ASP A 468 -25.84 -30.53 -6.09
N LYS A 469 -24.95 -30.47 -5.12
CA LYS A 469 -25.18 -29.93 -3.78
C LYS A 469 -24.29 -28.70 -3.70
N THR A 470 -24.92 -27.56 -3.53
CA THR A 470 -24.25 -26.27 -3.42
C THR A 470 -24.68 -25.66 -2.12
N ASP A 471 -23.70 -25.23 -1.36
CA ASP A 471 -23.88 -24.61 -0.07
C ASP A 471 -23.73 -23.10 -0.21
N ARG A 472 -24.55 -22.38 0.56
CA ARG A 472 -24.55 -20.92 0.58
C ARG A 472 -24.73 -20.41 1.99
N VAL A 473 -23.96 -19.38 2.34
CA VAL A 473 -24.15 -18.63 3.57
C VAL A 473 -24.27 -17.15 3.24
N HIS A 474 -25.46 -16.60 3.47
CA HIS A 474 -25.72 -15.17 3.35
C HIS A 474 -25.45 -14.50 4.70
N VAL A 475 -24.58 -13.50 4.71
CA VAL A 475 -24.34 -12.65 5.88
C VAL A 475 -24.79 -11.24 5.56
N ALA A 476 -25.97 -10.88 6.06
CA ALA A 476 -26.44 -9.50 6.02
C ALA A 476 -25.80 -8.70 7.15
N TYR A 477 -25.54 -7.42 6.93
CA TYR A 477 -25.09 -6.51 7.97
C TYR A 477 -25.79 -5.17 7.88
N SER A 478 -25.92 -4.50 9.02
CA SER A 478 -26.30 -3.09 9.12
C SER A 478 -25.34 -2.34 10.03
N VAL A 479 -25.14 -1.07 9.73
CA VAL A 479 -24.29 -0.12 10.42
C VAL A 479 -25.18 1.05 10.81
N THR A 480 -25.23 1.38 12.09
CA THR A 480 -26.01 2.50 12.62
C THR A 480 -25.12 3.38 13.49
N PRO A 481 -25.11 4.71 13.29
CA PRO A 481 -24.39 5.63 14.17
C PRO A 481 -24.89 5.52 15.61
N THR A 482 -23.98 5.58 16.58
CA THR A 482 -24.32 5.61 18.00
C THR A 482 -23.76 6.87 18.68
N SER A 483 -22.81 6.74 19.61
CA SER A 483 -22.25 7.90 20.30
C SER A 483 -21.29 8.64 19.36
N GLY A 484 -21.61 9.90 19.06
CA GLY A 484 -20.79 10.77 18.19
C GLY A 484 -20.74 10.37 16.71
N GLY A 485 -21.28 9.23 16.30
CA GLY A 485 -21.24 8.77 14.90
C GLY A 485 -21.88 9.76 13.92
N ARG A 486 -21.28 9.93 12.74
CA ARG A 486 -21.81 10.77 11.67
C ARG A 486 -22.78 10.00 10.78
N ALA A 487 -23.62 10.74 10.05
CA ALA A 487 -24.62 10.15 9.17
C ALA A 487 -23.95 9.40 8.02
N LEU A 488 -24.52 8.26 7.66
CA LEU A 488 -24.08 7.46 6.53
C LEU A 488 -24.50 8.17 5.24
N LEU A 489 -23.54 8.37 4.33
CA LEU A 489 -23.79 9.02 3.04
C LEU A 489 -24.44 8.03 2.06
N THR A 490 -25.51 8.47 1.38
CA THR A 490 -26.21 7.69 0.33
C THR A 490 -26.15 8.40 -1.02
N GLY A 491 -25.77 7.72 -2.12
CA GLY A 491 -25.86 8.26 -3.49
C GLY A 491 -24.54 8.50 -4.23
N ALA A 492 -24.63 9.21 -5.37
CA ALA A 492 -23.65 9.30 -6.48
C ALA A 492 -22.26 9.91 -6.16
N ASP A 493 -22.07 10.45 -4.96
CA ASP A 493 -20.77 10.91 -4.45
C ASP A 493 -19.85 9.75 -4.04
N ALA A 494 -20.33 8.50 -4.15
CA ALA A 494 -19.60 7.28 -3.81
C ALA A 494 -19.13 6.52 -5.06
N THR A 495 -17.92 6.81 -5.53
CA THR A 495 -17.25 6.09 -6.63
C THR A 495 -16.70 4.70 -6.24
N ALA A 496 -17.44 3.87 -5.49
CA ALA A 496 -17.35 2.39 -5.49
C ALA A 496 -18.32 1.77 -4.46
N THR A 497 -19.07 0.76 -4.90
CA THR A 497 -19.80 -0.30 -4.15
C THR A 497 -20.15 -0.04 -2.67
N GLY A 498 -21.43 0.27 -2.42
CA GLY A 498 -22.07 0.05 -1.11
C GLY A 498 -22.29 1.28 -0.22
N SER A 499 -22.86 2.38 -0.73
CA SER A 499 -23.21 3.58 0.06
C SER A 499 -24.47 3.43 0.94
N SER A 500 -24.92 2.21 1.22
CA SER A 500 -25.94 1.96 2.23
C SER A 500 -25.27 1.48 3.51
N GLY A 501 -25.72 1.95 4.66
CA GLY A 501 -25.38 1.35 5.96
C GLY A 501 -25.89 -0.09 6.12
N THR A 502 -26.24 -0.77 5.03
CA THR A 502 -26.67 -2.15 4.97
C THR A 502 -26.03 -2.82 3.76
N GLY A 503 -25.66 -4.09 3.91
CA GLY A 503 -25.11 -4.89 2.83
C GLY A 503 -25.34 -6.37 3.06
N THR A 504 -25.06 -7.19 2.05
CA THR A 504 -25.13 -8.66 2.14
C THR A 504 -23.93 -9.27 1.44
N ILE A 505 -23.18 -10.08 2.17
CA ILE A 505 -22.06 -10.85 1.64
C ILE A 505 -22.51 -12.31 1.51
N THR A 506 -22.29 -12.90 0.34
CA THR A 506 -22.66 -14.30 0.08
C THR A 506 -21.40 -15.15 -0.01
N PHE A 507 -21.32 -16.19 0.82
CA PHE A 507 -20.30 -17.22 0.73
C PHE A 507 -20.87 -18.45 0.06
N SER A 508 -20.09 -19.10 -0.80
CA SER A 508 -20.54 -20.29 -1.50
C SER A 508 -19.35 -21.16 -1.91
N ASP A 509 -19.63 -22.45 -2.11
CA ASP A 509 -18.75 -23.43 -2.75
C ASP A 509 -19.17 -23.72 -4.20
N GLU A 510 -20.11 -22.96 -4.74
CA GLU A 510 -20.55 -23.09 -6.12
C GLU A 510 -19.34 -23.02 -7.07
N ARG A 511 -19.41 -23.77 -8.17
CA ARG A 511 -18.35 -23.73 -9.17
C ARG A 511 -18.18 -22.31 -9.73
N GLY A 512 -16.93 -21.87 -9.84
CA GLY A 512 -16.58 -20.62 -10.53
C GLY A 512 -17.12 -20.60 -11.97
N GLU A 513 -18.06 -19.70 -12.22
CA GLU A 513 -18.67 -19.41 -13.50
C GLU A 513 -18.31 -17.99 -13.94
N PHE A 514 -18.09 -17.86 -15.25
CA PHE A 514 -17.79 -16.56 -15.83
C PHE A 514 -18.97 -15.59 -15.67
N VAL A 515 -18.72 -14.42 -15.09
CA VAL A 515 -19.69 -13.33 -14.98
C VAL A 515 -19.28 -12.18 -15.90
N ALA A 516 -20.17 -11.75 -16.79
CA ALA A 516 -19.88 -10.67 -17.74
C ALA A 516 -19.45 -9.34 -17.07
N ALA A 517 -19.98 -9.06 -15.87
CA ALA A 517 -19.74 -7.82 -15.13
C ALA A 517 -18.39 -7.76 -14.39
N SER A 518 -17.68 -8.88 -14.25
CA SER A 518 -16.41 -8.97 -13.52
C SER A 518 -15.18 -8.80 -14.42
N THR A 519 -15.37 -8.67 -15.74
CA THR A 519 -14.27 -8.39 -16.67
C THR A 519 -13.80 -6.94 -16.58
N SER A 520 -12.50 -6.75 -16.42
CA SER A 520 -11.86 -5.44 -16.45
C SER A 520 -10.92 -5.28 -17.64
N VAL A 521 -10.94 -4.08 -18.22
CA VAL A 521 -9.98 -3.65 -19.24
C VAL A 521 -9.02 -2.66 -18.59
N THR A 522 -7.73 -2.98 -18.66
CA THR A 522 -6.65 -2.16 -18.11
C THR A 522 -5.72 -1.75 -19.23
N LEU A 523 -5.53 -0.45 -19.38
CA LEU A 523 -4.62 0.13 -20.37
C LEU A 523 -3.19 0.15 -19.79
N THR A 524 -2.17 -0.06 -20.63
CA THR A 524 -0.77 0.10 -20.20
C THR A 524 -0.40 1.57 -20.03
N ALA A 525 -1.06 2.44 -20.79
CA ALA A 525 -1.00 3.90 -20.69
C ALA A 525 -2.37 4.44 -21.11
N ASP A 526 -2.79 5.59 -20.59
CA ASP A 526 -4.06 6.22 -20.97
C ASP A 526 -3.99 6.95 -22.32
N PHE A 527 -2.78 7.29 -22.76
CA PHE A 527 -2.53 7.93 -24.04
C PHE A 527 -1.20 7.51 -24.67
N LEU A 528 -1.08 7.69 -25.99
CA LEU A 528 0.18 7.65 -26.72
C LEU A 528 0.20 8.77 -27.77
N THR A 529 1.40 9.19 -28.14
CA THR A 529 1.59 10.11 -29.26
C THR A 529 1.08 9.48 -30.56
N ARG A 530 0.34 10.25 -31.36
CA ARG A 530 -0.14 9.80 -32.66
C ARG A 530 1.03 9.47 -33.60
N PRO A 531 0.91 8.44 -34.46
CA PRO A 531 1.90 8.20 -35.50
C PRO A 531 1.79 9.26 -36.61
N MET A 532 2.85 10.03 -36.86
CA MET A 532 2.90 11.03 -37.96
C MET A 532 2.89 10.37 -39.35
N SER A 533 3.36 9.13 -39.45
CA SER A 533 3.25 8.29 -40.64
C SER A 533 3.26 6.81 -40.24
N GLY A 534 2.67 5.94 -41.05
CA GLY A 534 2.66 4.49 -40.76
C GLY A 534 1.61 4.08 -39.73
N SER A 535 2.04 3.38 -38.68
CA SER A 535 1.18 2.85 -37.62
C SER A 535 1.89 2.85 -36.26
N ALA A 536 1.14 3.04 -35.18
CA ALA A 536 1.62 2.87 -33.82
C ALA A 536 1.11 1.54 -33.23
N SER A 537 1.84 0.97 -32.26
CA SER A 537 1.40 -0.22 -31.53
C SER A 537 1.03 0.16 -30.10
N ASN A 538 -0.06 -0.41 -29.60
CA ASN A 538 -0.48 -0.28 -28.22
C ASN A 538 -0.74 -1.68 -27.63
N VAL A 539 -0.66 -1.83 -26.32
CA VAL A 539 -0.91 -3.08 -25.59
C VAL A 539 -1.94 -2.84 -24.50
N VAL A 540 -2.98 -3.66 -24.49
CA VAL A 540 -4.05 -3.63 -23.49
C VAL A 540 -4.06 -4.95 -22.75
N THR A 541 -4.25 -4.89 -21.44
CA THR A 541 -4.43 -6.07 -20.59
C THR A 541 -5.91 -6.22 -20.29
N VAL A 542 -6.48 -7.38 -20.58
CA VAL A 542 -7.85 -7.73 -20.19
C VAL A 542 -7.78 -8.80 -19.11
N THR A 543 -8.49 -8.59 -18.01
CA THR A 543 -8.59 -9.57 -16.93
C THR A 543 -10.03 -10.03 -16.79
N VAL A 544 -10.22 -11.34 -16.86
CA VAL A 544 -11.50 -12.03 -16.74
C VAL A 544 -11.47 -12.81 -15.44
N VAL A 545 -12.39 -12.50 -14.54
CA VAL A 545 -12.56 -13.23 -13.28
C VAL A 545 -13.95 -13.85 -13.17
N ASP A 546 -14.14 -14.82 -12.31
CA ASP A 546 -15.44 -15.43 -12.02
C ASP A 546 -16.22 -14.64 -10.94
N GLN A 547 -17.33 -15.18 -10.44
CA GLN A 547 -18.14 -14.58 -9.37
C GLN A 547 -17.42 -14.46 -8.02
N PHE A 548 -16.30 -15.16 -7.83
CA PHE A 548 -15.44 -15.12 -6.64
C PHE A 548 -14.23 -14.18 -6.80
N GLY A 549 -13.96 -13.71 -8.03
CA GLY A 549 -12.80 -12.89 -8.34
C GLY A 549 -11.57 -13.70 -8.78
N ASP A 550 -11.70 -15.01 -8.98
CA ASP A 550 -10.61 -15.86 -9.47
C ASP A 550 -10.47 -15.77 -10.99
N GLY A 551 -9.23 -15.81 -11.47
CA GLY A 551 -8.90 -15.71 -12.88
C GLY A 551 -9.45 -16.87 -13.71
N VAL A 552 -10.29 -16.56 -14.72
CA VAL A 552 -10.87 -17.59 -15.60
C VAL A 552 -9.88 -17.94 -16.70
N ARG A 553 -9.24 -19.12 -16.61
CA ARG A 553 -8.28 -19.61 -17.62
C ARG A 553 -8.94 -20.08 -18.92
N GLY A 554 -8.28 -19.81 -20.04
CA GLY A 554 -8.67 -20.31 -21.36
C GLY A 554 -9.93 -19.65 -21.90
N HIS A 555 -10.28 -18.47 -21.41
CA HIS A 555 -11.42 -17.70 -21.85
C HIS A 555 -11.03 -16.85 -23.07
N LEU A 556 -11.85 -16.88 -24.11
CA LEU A 556 -11.50 -16.32 -25.41
C LEU A 556 -11.87 -14.83 -25.46
N VAL A 557 -10.88 -13.96 -25.52
CA VAL A 557 -11.06 -12.50 -25.49
C VAL A 557 -10.65 -11.88 -26.81
N ARG A 558 -11.48 -10.96 -27.32
CA ARG A 558 -11.16 -10.12 -28.47
C ARG A 558 -11.46 -8.66 -28.17
N LEU A 559 -10.50 -7.81 -28.49
CA LEU A 559 -10.70 -6.37 -28.44
C LEU A 559 -11.48 -5.85 -29.66
N SER A 560 -12.30 -4.85 -29.41
CA SER A 560 -12.88 -3.97 -30.41
C SER A 560 -12.71 -2.52 -29.99
N SER A 561 -12.89 -1.61 -30.93
CA SER A 561 -12.88 -0.18 -30.67
C SER A 561 -13.97 0.56 -31.43
N THR A 562 -14.21 1.81 -31.07
CA THR A 562 -14.98 2.77 -31.88
C THR A 562 -14.32 3.11 -33.23
N HIS A 563 -13.02 2.90 -33.39
CA HIS A 563 -12.33 3.03 -34.68
C HIS A 563 -12.66 1.86 -35.63
N ALA A 564 -12.78 2.17 -36.93
CA ALA A 564 -13.05 1.16 -37.95
C ALA A 564 -11.85 0.21 -38.14
N PRO A 565 -12.07 -1.07 -38.46
CA PRO A 565 -10.98 -1.98 -38.81
C PRO A 565 -10.32 -1.53 -40.13
N ALA A 566 -8.99 -1.62 -40.21
CA ALA A 566 -8.23 -1.25 -41.41
C ALA A 566 -8.47 -2.26 -42.56
N THR A 567 -9.56 -2.11 -43.32
CA THR A 567 -9.93 -3.09 -44.38
C THR A 567 -9.44 -2.75 -45.78
N THR A 568 -8.82 -1.59 -46.00
CA THR A 568 -8.22 -1.15 -47.28
C THR A 568 -7.35 0.08 -47.02
N PRO A 569 -6.25 0.34 -47.76
CA PRO A 569 -5.51 1.59 -47.61
C PRO A 569 -6.38 2.75 -48.15
N PRO A 570 -6.84 3.70 -47.32
CA PRO A 570 -7.60 4.82 -47.83
C PRO A 570 -6.65 5.96 -48.17
N SER A 571 -6.82 6.52 -49.36
CA SER A 571 -6.56 7.93 -49.60
C SER A 571 -7.38 8.75 -48.59
N SER A 572 -6.71 9.57 -47.76
CA SER A 572 -7.23 10.38 -46.64
C SER A 572 -7.25 9.68 -45.26
N VAL A 573 -6.94 10.48 -44.23
CA VAL A 573 -6.43 10.14 -42.88
C VAL A 573 -7.49 9.50 -41.96
N ALA A 574 -8.11 8.38 -42.34
CA ALA A 574 -9.13 7.73 -41.51
C ALA A 574 -8.51 7.01 -40.30
N ASN A 575 -9.07 7.22 -39.10
CA ASN A 575 -8.66 6.57 -37.85
C ASN A 575 -9.11 5.09 -37.85
N ALA A 576 -8.14 4.18 -37.74
CA ALA A 576 -8.36 2.75 -37.82
C ALA A 576 -7.49 1.96 -36.85
N SER A 577 -8.11 1.04 -36.11
CA SER A 577 -7.44 0.12 -35.18
C SER A 577 -7.56 -1.31 -35.69
N THR A 578 -6.44 -2.03 -35.74
CA THR A 578 -6.37 -3.43 -36.14
C THR A 578 -6.00 -4.29 -34.96
N PHE A 579 -6.99 -5.05 -34.48
CA PHE A 579 -6.81 -6.03 -33.42
C PHE A 579 -6.43 -7.41 -33.99
N PRO A 580 -5.60 -8.17 -33.29
CA PRO A 580 -5.33 -9.56 -33.64
C PRO A 580 -6.60 -10.41 -33.48
N VAL A 581 -6.52 -11.66 -33.92
CA VAL A 581 -7.54 -12.66 -33.60
C VAL A 581 -7.69 -12.81 -32.09
N ALA A 582 -8.84 -13.33 -31.66
CA ALA A 582 -9.11 -13.56 -30.25
C ALA A 582 -8.01 -14.41 -29.59
N ARG A 583 -7.70 -14.11 -28.33
CA ARG A 583 -6.66 -14.77 -27.54
C ARG A 583 -7.25 -15.32 -26.26
N GLU A 584 -6.70 -16.44 -25.81
CA GLU A 584 -7.09 -17.05 -24.54
C GLU A 584 -6.38 -16.40 -23.36
N THR A 585 -7.11 -16.29 -22.24
CA THR A 585 -6.55 -15.92 -20.94
C THR A 585 -5.65 -16.99 -20.36
N ASP A 586 -4.62 -16.55 -19.64
CA ASP A 586 -3.70 -17.41 -18.90
C ASP A 586 -4.30 -17.92 -17.58
N SER A 587 -3.48 -18.54 -16.73
CA SER A 587 -3.90 -19.06 -15.43
C SER A 587 -4.34 -18.00 -14.42
N SER A 588 -4.00 -16.72 -14.61
CA SER A 588 -4.49 -15.62 -13.78
C SER A 588 -5.75 -14.96 -14.36
N GLY A 589 -6.33 -15.53 -15.43
CA GLY A 589 -7.47 -14.94 -16.11
C GLY A 589 -7.11 -13.70 -16.93
N SER A 590 -5.82 -13.43 -17.16
CA SER A 590 -5.36 -12.23 -17.85
C SER A 590 -4.91 -12.55 -19.28
N VAL A 591 -5.04 -11.57 -20.16
CA VAL A 591 -4.48 -11.65 -21.52
C VAL A 591 -4.01 -10.27 -21.96
N ARG A 592 -2.77 -10.21 -22.47
CA ARG A 592 -2.20 -9.01 -23.08
C ARG A 592 -2.45 -9.05 -24.58
N ILE A 593 -3.12 -8.05 -25.12
CA ILE A 593 -3.47 -7.96 -26.54
C ILE A 593 -2.83 -6.69 -27.10
N GLY A 594 -1.82 -6.89 -27.95
CA GLY A 594 -1.24 -5.81 -28.74
C GLY A 594 -2.09 -5.54 -29.97
N TYR A 595 -2.31 -4.27 -30.31
CA TYR A 595 -3.02 -3.86 -31.53
C TYR A 595 -2.31 -2.70 -32.21
N THR A 596 -2.58 -2.49 -33.50
CA THR A 596 -1.96 -1.41 -34.27
C THR A 596 -2.99 -0.35 -34.64
N TYR A 597 -2.63 0.92 -34.46
CA TYR A 597 -3.44 2.07 -34.85
C TYR A 597 -2.83 2.81 -36.04
N ARG A 598 -3.69 3.34 -36.91
CA ARG A 598 -3.36 4.28 -37.99
C ARG A 598 -4.37 5.43 -37.97
N GLY A 599 -3.93 6.68 -37.99
CA GLY A 599 -4.87 7.80 -37.97
C GLY A 599 -4.23 9.14 -37.65
N GLY A 600 -5.07 10.17 -37.63
CA GLY A 600 -4.68 11.56 -37.45
C GLY A 600 -4.61 12.02 -35.98
N GLY A 601 -4.98 11.18 -35.02
CA GLY A 601 -5.19 11.57 -33.62
C GLY A 601 -6.69 11.63 -33.30
N SER A 602 -7.10 10.97 -32.22
CA SER A 602 -8.50 10.80 -31.84
C SER A 602 -8.64 10.09 -30.48
N THR A 603 -9.84 10.19 -29.91
CA THR A 603 -10.24 9.37 -28.76
C THR A 603 -10.76 8.01 -29.25
N GLU A 604 -10.17 6.95 -28.73
CA GLU A 604 -10.57 5.56 -28.99
C GLU A 604 -11.25 4.98 -27.75
N THR A 605 -12.45 4.43 -27.88
CA THR A 605 -13.04 3.63 -26.79
C THR A 605 -12.74 2.17 -27.07
N ILE A 606 -11.94 1.55 -26.20
CA ILE A 606 -11.55 0.14 -26.26
C ILE A 606 -12.51 -0.69 -25.43
N GLN A 607 -12.90 -1.83 -25.99
CA GLN A 607 -13.83 -2.76 -25.37
C GLN A 607 -13.33 -4.20 -25.53
N ALA A 608 -13.48 -4.99 -24.47
CA ALA A 608 -13.32 -6.43 -24.53
C ALA A 608 -14.64 -7.09 -24.96
N ASN A 609 -14.54 -8.14 -25.77
CA ASN A 609 -15.64 -8.99 -26.19
C ASN A 609 -15.26 -10.45 -25.95
N THR A 610 -16.22 -11.27 -25.53
CA THR A 610 -16.07 -12.71 -25.37
C THR A 610 -17.32 -13.47 -25.82
N ALA A 611 -17.23 -14.79 -25.91
CA ALA A 611 -18.38 -15.68 -26.05
C ALA A 611 -18.69 -16.36 -24.72
N ALA A 612 -19.98 -16.56 -24.44
CA ALA A 612 -20.43 -17.36 -23.31
C ALA A 612 -19.97 -18.83 -23.38
N ASP A 613 -19.68 -19.33 -24.60
CA ASP A 613 -19.15 -20.67 -24.85
C ASP A 613 -17.70 -20.58 -25.34
N LYS A 614 -16.79 -21.32 -24.67
CA LYS A 614 -15.34 -21.39 -24.97
C LYS A 614 -15.03 -21.76 -26.43
N THR A 615 -15.99 -22.33 -27.17
CA THR A 615 -15.78 -22.89 -28.52
C THR A 615 -16.32 -22.05 -29.68
N ALA A 616 -17.09 -20.99 -29.42
CA ALA A 616 -17.79 -20.23 -30.46
C ALA A 616 -17.06 -18.92 -30.84
N ALA A 617 -16.19 -18.97 -31.85
CA ALA A 617 -15.54 -17.76 -32.40
C ALA A 617 -16.50 -16.83 -33.18
N ALA A 618 -17.71 -17.29 -33.50
CA ALA A 618 -18.73 -16.55 -34.24
C ALA A 618 -19.85 -16.10 -33.29
N GLY A 619 -19.72 -14.90 -32.71
CA GLY A 619 -20.76 -14.32 -31.84
C GLY A 619 -20.25 -13.70 -30.54
N LEU A 620 -19.07 -13.09 -30.55
CA LEU A 620 -18.53 -12.42 -29.36
C LEU A 620 -19.40 -11.20 -29.01
N THR A 621 -19.82 -11.11 -27.76
CA THR A 621 -20.59 -9.98 -27.20
C THR A 621 -19.69 -9.10 -26.34
N PRO A 622 -19.96 -7.79 -26.29
CA PRO A 622 -19.34 -6.88 -25.33
C PRO A 622 -19.46 -7.38 -23.88
N ILE A 623 -18.38 -7.28 -23.11
CA ILE A 623 -18.31 -7.73 -21.71
C ILE A 623 -17.55 -6.72 -20.87
N GLY A 624 -18.15 -6.34 -19.75
CA GLY A 624 -17.53 -5.45 -18.77
C GLY A 624 -17.46 -3.98 -19.17
N SER A 625 -16.53 -3.29 -18.51
CA SER A 625 -16.29 -1.85 -18.64
C SER A 625 -15.55 -1.49 -19.93
N THR A 626 -15.89 -0.36 -20.53
CA THR A 626 -15.11 0.25 -21.62
C THR A 626 -14.03 1.16 -21.05
N LYS A 627 -12.94 1.35 -21.80
CA LYS A 627 -11.89 2.32 -21.46
C LYS A 627 -11.62 3.24 -22.63
N ASN A 628 -11.53 4.54 -22.36
CA ASN A 628 -11.08 5.50 -23.35
C ASN A 628 -9.56 5.53 -23.37
N PHE A 629 -8.99 5.57 -24.56
CA PHE A 629 -7.56 5.70 -24.83
C PHE A 629 -7.37 6.87 -25.81
N TYR A 630 -6.37 7.71 -25.57
CA TYR A 630 -6.17 8.94 -26.34
C TYR A 630 -4.94 8.83 -27.26
N TRP A 631 -5.16 8.98 -28.58
CA TRP A 631 -4.08 9.14 -29.54
C TRP A 631 -3.77 10.62 -29.71
N ALA A 632 -2.91 11.16 -28.84
CA ALA A 632 -2.71 12.59 -28.69
C ALA A 632 -1.80 13.17 -29.80
N ALA A 633 -2.19 14.31 -30.35
CA ALA A 633 -1.39 15.08 -31.29
C ALA A 633 -0.47 16.05 -30.52
N PRO A 634 0.78 16.29 -30.96
CA PRO A 634 1.56 17.39 -30.41
C PRO A 634 0.88 18.72 -30.74
N ALA A 635 0.82 19.62 -29.76
CA ALA A 635 0.15 20.92 -29.87
C ALA A 635 0.59 21.79 -31.06
N ALA A 636 1.85 21.68 -31.49
CA ALA A 636 2.43 22.39 -32.64
C ALA A 636 2.32 21.64 -33.99
N GLY A 637 1.34 20.75 -34.15
CA GLY A 637 1.15 19.92 -35.35
C GLY A 637 0.05 20.43 -36.31
N PRO A 638 0.02 19.95 -37.57
CA PRO A 638 -1.06 20.29 -38.49
C PRO A 638 -2.42 19.83 -37.95
N ALA A 639 -3.42 20.71 -38.10
CA ALA A 639 -4.80 20.51 -37.65
C ALA A 639 -5.38 19.16 -38.08
N VAL A 640 -6.03 18.49 -37.15
CA VAL A 640 -6.63 17.17 -37.35
C VAL A 640 -8.12 17.34 -37.39
N GLY A 641 -8.78 16.99 -38.50
CA GLY A 641 -10.22 17.18 -38.65
C GLY A 641 -11.03 16.64 -37.46
N GLY A 642 -11.80 17.54 -36.84
CA GLY A 642 -12.48 17.32 -35.56
C GLY A 642 -13.59 16.28 -35.56
N THR A 643 -13.87 15.75 -34.36
CA THR A 643 -15.13 15.08 -34.00
C THR A 643 -15.43 15.32 -32.50
N SER A 644 -16.71 15.18 -32.15
CA SER A 644 -17.39 15.63 -30.94
C SER A 644 -16.75 15.26 -29.59
N ALA A 645 -16.05 16.21 -28.98
CA ALA A 645 -15.72 16.27 -27.55
C ALA A 645 -15.80 17.75 -27.09
N ALA A 646 -16.01 18.02 -25.80
CA ALA A 646 -16.04 19.38 -25.27
C ALA A 646 -14.62 19.98 -25.20
N ASP A 647 -14.48 21.27 -25.48
CA ASP A 647 -13.20 21.97 -25.56
C ASP A 647 -12.58 22.23 -24.16
N GLY A 648 -11.26 22.07 -24.04
CA GLY A 648 -10.44 22.62 -22.96
C GLY A 648 -10.07 21.66 -21.83
N GLY A 649 -10.88 20.63 -21.57
CA GLY A 649 -10.72 19.73 -20.41
C GLY A 649 -9.50 18.80 -20.46
N VAL A 650 -8.82 18.59 -19.33
CA VAL A 650 -7.77 17.56 -19.21
C VAL A 650 -8.41 16.17 -19.11
N VAL A 651 -8.03 15.28 -20.03
CA VAL A 651 -8.62 13.94 -20.16
C VAL A 651 -7.66 12.81 -19.82
N ALA A 652 -6.35 13.08 -19.76
CA ALA A 652 -5.34 12.16 -19.26
C ALA A 652 -4.11 12.93 -18.74
N VAL A 653 -3.37 12.34 -17.80
CA VAL A 653 -2.20 12.95 -17.14
C VAL A 653 -1.10 11.90 -16.98
N ASP A 654 0.14 12.31 -17.14
CA ASP A 654 1.36 11.56 -16.83
C ASP A 654 2.29 12.50 -16.05
N LEU A 655 2.14 12.49 -14.72
CA LEU A 655 2.87 13.38 -13.82
C LEU A 655 4.38 13.10 -13.85
N ASP A 656 4.78 11.83 -13.98
CA ASP A 656 6.19 11.43 -14.04
C ASP A 656 6.94 12.02 -15.26
N ARG A 657 6.19 12.45 -16.28
CA ARG A 657 6.73 13.03 -17.52
C ARG A 657 6.31 14.48 -17.74
N ASN A 658 5.63 15.10 -16.77
CA ASN A 658 5.03 16.43 -16.86
C ASN A 658 4.17 16.60 -18.13
N MET A 659 3.31 15.62 -18.41
CA MET A 659 2.45 15.64 -19.61
C MET A 659 0.97 15.61 -19.25
N ILE A 660 0.16 16.37 -19.98
CA ILE A 660 -1.30 16.31 -19.95
C ILE A 660 -1.85 16.13 -21.35
N VAL A 661 -3.01 15.49 -21.44
CA VAL A 661 -3.81 15.43 -22.66
C VAL A 661 -5.03 16.30 -22.48
N VAL A 662 -5.18 17.28 -23.37
CA VAL A 662 -6.30 18.23 -23.38
C VAL A 662 -7.27 17.85 -24.49
N ALA A 663 -8.57 17.81 -24.18
CA ALA A 663 -9.62 17.65 -25.17
C ALA A 663 -9.75 18.92 -26.02
N ASP A 664 -9.71 18.76 -27.35
CA ASP A 664 -9.96 19.82 -28.31
C ASP A 664 -10.91 19.27 -29.38
N SER A 665 -12.06 19.92 -29.54
CA SER A 665 -13.13 19.54 -30.47
C SER A 665 -12.76 19.78 -31.93
N THR A 666 -11.83 20.71 -32.19
CA THR A 666 -11.38 21.15 -33.50
C THR A 666 -10.17 20.33 -33.98
N ASN A 667 -9.24 20.01 -33.07
CA ASN A 667 -7.97 19.36 -33.41
C ASN A 667 -7.81 17.93 -32.84
N GLY A 668 -8.77 17.42 -32.08
CA GLY A 668 -8.65 16.15 -31.35
C GLY A 668 -7.75 16.27 -30.10
N PRO A 669 -7.57 15.20 -29.31
CA PRO A 669 -6.79 15.26 -28.07
C PRO A 669 -5.37 15.78 -28.32
N GLN A 670 -4.98 16.85 -27.62
CA GLN A 670 -3.67 17.48 -27.72
C GLN A 670 -2.78 17.09 -26.55
N LEU A 671 -1.54 16.74 -26.84
CA LEU A 671 -0.50 16.51 -25.87
C LEU A 671 0.19 17.83 -25.54
N VAL A 672 0.23 18.16 -24.26
CA VAL A 672 0.85 19.35 -23.70
C VAL A 672 1.90 18.91 -22.67
N VAL A 673 3.08 19.50 -22.75
CA VAL A 673 4.17 19.31 -21.79
C VAL A 673 4.29 20.61 -21.01
N TYR A 674 4.43 20.53 -19.68
CA TYR A 674 4.55 21.70 -18.81
C TYR A 674 5.85 21.63 -17.99
N ASP A 675 6.36 22.78 -17.57
CA ASP A 675 7.59 22.90 -16.79
C ASP A 675 7.56 24.02 -15.73
N ASP A 676 8.62 24.14 -14.95
CA ASP A 676 8.72 25.11 -13.85
C ASP A 676 8.66 26.58 -14.28
N ASN A 677 8.84 26.88 -15.57
CA ASN A 677 8.79 28.24 -16.11
C ASN A 677 7.35 28.68 -16.44
N ASP A 678 6.37 27.78 -16.32
CA ASP A 678 4.97 28.04 -16.60
C ASP A 678 4.21 28.62 -15.39
N GLN A 679 3.11 29.32 -15.66
CA GLN A 679 2.20 29.87 -14.66
C GLN A 679 1.01 28.95 -14.41
N TYR A 680 0.77 28.63 -13.15
CA TYR A 680 -0.33 27.75 -12.73
C TYR A 680 -1.37 28.50 -11.91
N SER A 681 -2.64 28.30 -12.23
CA SER A 681 -3.78 28.81 -11.46
C SER A 681 -4.76 27.67 -11.18
N VAL A 682 -5.21 27.52 -9.94
CA VAL A 682 -6.19 26.48 -9.55
C VAL A 682 -7.33 27.14 -8.75
N GLY A 683 -8.61 26.92 -9.11
CA GLY A 683 -9.73 27.39 -8.29
C GLY A 683 -11.11 27.35 -8.96
N PRO A 684 -12.21 27.49 -8.19
CA PRO A 684 -13.57 27.53 -8.73
C PRO A 684 -13.79 28.77 -9.59
N SER A 685 -14.52 28.58 -10.69
CA SER A 685 -14.85 29.54 -11.75
C SER A 685 -14.80 31.03 -11.33
N GLY A 686 -13.59 31.62 -11.42
CA GLY A 686 -13.36 33.06 -11.23
C GLY A 686 -12.57 33.50 -9.99
N SER A 687 -12.09 32.63 -9.10
CA SER A 687 -11.11 33.00 -8.06
C SER A 687 -9.68 32.62 -8.47
N LEU A 688 -8.87 33.60 -8.88
CA LEU A 688 -7.47 33.40 -9.28
C LEU A 688 -6.57 33.30 -8.03
N GLU A 689 -6.08 32.11 -7.69
CA GLU A 689 -4.85 31.94 -6.90
C GLU A 689 -3.78 31.33 -7.81
N PHE A 690 -2.67 32.04 -8.01
CA PHE A 690 -1.49 31.46 -8.63
C PHE A 690 -0.84 30.50 -7.63
N THR A 691 -0.58 29.29 -8.08
CA THR A 691 -0.05 28.20 -7.26
C THR A 691 1.29 27.72 -7.83
N SER A 692 2.02 26.88 -7.10
CA SER A 692 3.24 26.23 -7.60
C SER A 692 2.91 25.08 -8.56
N MET A 693 3.89 24.63 -9.35
CA MET A 693 3.77 23.40 -10.15
C MET A 693 3.32 22.22 -9.29
N ALA A 694 3.91 22.04 -8.12
CA ALA A 694 3.53 20.98 -7.18
C ALA A 694 2.06 21.07 -6.74
N ALA A 695 1.53 22.27 -6.48
CA ALA A 695 0.13 22.45 -6.10
C ALA A 695 -0.83 22.20 -7.28
N PHE A 696 -0.40 22.53 -8.51
CA PHE A 696 -1.12 22.20 -9.72
C PHE A 696 -1.13 20.68 -10.00
N GLU A 697 -0.01 20.01 -9.83
CA GLU A 697 0.11 18.55 -9.94
C GLU A 697 -0.70 17.82 -8.87
N GLU A 698 -0.72 18.33 -7.64
CA GLU A 698 -1.55 17.81 -6.55
C GLU A 698 -3.04 17.93 -6.89
N ALA A 699 -3.47 19.08 -7.42
CA ALA A 699 -4.84 19.28 -7.86
C ALA A 699 -5.21 18.39 -9.07
N LEU A 700 -4.29 18.20 -10.02
CA LEU A 700 -4.46 17.26 -11.15
C LEU A 700 -4.54 15.79 -10.71
N ALA A 701 -3.79 15.42 -9.67
CA ALA A 701 -3.78 14.07 -9.11
C ALA A 701 -5.11 13.73 -8.40
N ALA A 702 -5.68 14.69 -7.68
CA ALA A 702 -6.93 14.53 -6.94
C ALA A 702 -8.14 14.18 -7.84
N ASP A 703 -8.15 14.68 -9.07
CA ASP A 703 -9.21 14.46 -10.08
C ASP A 703 -9.12 13.08 -10.78
N GLY A 704 -8.03 12.32 -10.62
CA GLY A 704 -7.75 11.09 -11.37
C GLY A 704 -8.47 9.79 -10.94
N ALA A 705 -9.34 9.79 -9.93
CA ALA A 705 -9.77 8.55 -9.27
C ALA A 705 -10.95 7.79 -9.92
N GLY A 706 -11.62 8.34 -10.94
CA GLY A 706 -12.85 7.76 -11.50
C GLY A 706 -12.80 7.60 -13.01
N GLY A 707 -12.61 6.38 -13.52
CA GLY A 707 -12.50 6.05 -14.95
C GLY A 707 -13.71 6.34 -15.87
N THR A 708 -14.53 7.34 -15.55
CA THR A 708 -15.56 7.96 -16.39
C THR A 708 -15.44 9.46 -16.18
N ALA A 709 -14.98 10.19 -17.22
CA ALA A 709 -14.87 11.65 -17.31
C ALA A 709 -14.42 12.37 -16.01
N ARG A 710 -13.17 12.82 -15.99
CA ARG A 710 -12.73 13.93 -15.12
C ARG A 710 -13.72 15.09 -15.33
N ASP A 711 -14.56 15.35 -14.33
CA ASP A 711 -15.70 16.29 -14.40
C ASP A 711 -15.26 17.75 -14.13
N ASP A 712 -13.98 17.97 -13.79
CA ASP A 712 -13.39 19.28 -13.58
C ASP A 712 -12.86 19.90 -14.89
N THR A 713 -13.33 21.12 -15.17
CA THR A 713 -12.95 21.87 -16.38
C THR A 713 -11.58 22.52 -16.19
N VAL A 714 -10.52 21.74 -16.29
CA VAL A 714 -9.20 22.31 -16.58
C VAL A 714 -9.32 23.06 -17.91
N GLU A 715 -8.85 24.30 -18.01
CA GLU A 715 -8.93 25.08 -19.25
C GLU A 715 -7.56 25.74 -19.51
N VAL A 716 -6.83 25.26 -20.52
CA VAL A 716 -5.52 25.85 -20.87
C VAL A 716 -5.75 27.20 -21.55
N SER A 717 -5.54 28.27 -20.80
CA SER A 717 -5.85 29.64 -21.25
C SER A 717 -4.86 30.21 -22.29
N SER A 718 -3.59 29.79 -22.25
CA SER A 718 -2.59 30.10 -23.28
C SER A 718 -1.39 29.16 -23.18
N TYR A 719 -1.05 28.48 -24.29
CA TYR A 719 0.14 27.62 -24.41
C TYR A 719 0.70 27.75 -25.84
N ASP A 720 1.99 28.05 -25.96
CA ASP A 720 2.71 28.03 -27.24
C ASP A 720 3.78 26.93 -27.22
N GLY A 721 3.44 25.76 -27.77
CA GLY A 721 4.35 24.62 -27.85
C GLY A 721 5.48 24.76 -28.88
N THR A 722 5.70 25.95 -29.46
CA THR A 722 6.78 26.21 -30.43
C THR A 722 7.93 27.05 -29.89
N ASP A 723 7.79 27.62 -28.70
CA ASP A 723 8.81 28.45 -28.07
C ASP A 723 9.09 27.95 -26.64
N SER A 724 10.21 27.28 -26.45
CA SER A 724 10.65 26.78 -25.13
C SER A 724 11.12 27.90 -24.18
N GLY A 725 10.97 29.17 -24.57
CA GLY A 725 11.36 30.34 -23.78
C GLY A 725 10.20 31.20 -23.29
N ASP A 726 8.95 30.91 -23.70
CA ASP A 726 7.77 31.67 -23.28
C ASP A 726 7.04 30.97 -22.12
N VAL A 727 6.53 31.77 -21.19
CA VAL A 727 5.75 31.32 -20.02
C VAL A 727 4.35 30.90 -20.47
N ALA A 728 4.01 29.61 -20.44
CA ALA A 728 2.63 29.18 -20.64
C ALA A 728 1.79 29.48 -19.40
N ARG A 729 0.46 29.62 -19.57
CA ARG A 729 -0.46 29.81 -18.45
C ARG A 729 -1.52 28.71 -18.43
N PHE A 730 -1.43 27.86 -17.42
CA PHE A 730 -2.37 26.81 -17.10
C PHE A 730 -3.40 27.32 -16.08
N VAL A 731 -4.68 27.10 -16.38
CA VAL A 731 -5.79 27.41 -15.46
C VAL A 731 -6.58 26.13 -15.24
N LEU A 732 -6.64 25.66 -14.00
CA LEU A 732 -7.41 24.51 -13.57
C LEU A 732 -8.67 25.01 -12.86
N THR A 733 -9.84 24.81 -13.47
CA THR A 733 -11.12 25.09 -12.80
C THR A 733 -11.62 23.82 -12.14
N VAL A 734 -11.64 23.82 -10.80
CA VAL A 734 -12.23 22.75 -9.98
C VAL A 734 -13.66 23.19 -9.65
N ASN A 735 -14.68 22.43 -10.06
CA ASN A 735 -16.09 22.82 -9.85
C ASN A 735 -16.67 22.37 -8.51
#